data_AF-A0AB33K4F5-F1
#
_entry.id   AF-A0AB33K4F5-F1
#
_cell.length_a   1.000
_cell.length_b   1.000
_cell.length_c   1.000
_cell.angle_alpha   90.00
_cell.angle_beta   90.00
_cell.angle_gamma   90.00
#
_symmetry.space_group_name_H-M   'P 1'
#
loop_
_entity.id
_entity.type
_entity.pdbx_description
1 polymer ?
#
loop_
_entity_poly.entity_id
_entity_poly.type
_entity_poly.pdbx_seq_one_letter_code
_entity_poly.pdbx_strand_id
1 'polypeptide(L)'
;MALTMSMTRSRPILPSPRAGAPTAVGPAAAPPAALALGLRSARWTGGRLELTGFARRIDRGSGRVRSSFTVLELARPGHRPLRFRTRPLRLPEVTEDSAQSEHNHDWAAFTVTVDPERLRADGAWPDAEWEVRAGLLRTLRLTGVRREHGPLRPHWCGSGEYPPAHWVEQNVRVLLHFTDQRLRIKVHRVWSRLTGLRPADDGLELTGWAHDLPPGTVFRLSHRRTDAESLYPVAATGRDFTVLLPFEAFDTAGAATALWHGELLRPDGSTERPVLDERPWPGGMVLARPAGGALLVRQLADGYPEFCAQPGAVLVDRITPGQDGFRLTAHTVLPGGGPLELVLRHGNGTREIRHPVERAAPAELTLPVAATAADLSRHPLRRGVWELRLRPAGRPEAEQPLLLSRRALAQLPCAVKLGVTAGVVAGGAKQAVLQSRWHNTLILDSTPVLAPAERSRYTQRKLRTVDYPAARRRPLRPAVLYDVFGGRGYADSPRAIHAELARRAAPLEHLWVVDDAQAVVPAGVRPIRSHSPEWYEALATSRYLVGNTHLPEFLERRPGQVVLQTWHGSLLKRIAHDVANPLLARAGYLAALDREVPQWSLLLSPSAFATPILRRAFRYTGEILESGYPRNDLLARSADASAVRRRLGVPDGKRIVLYAPTWREDQQRANGDGYRLGLRLDLAAARTALGADHVLLVRPHAHVAEPLPRAGDGFVLDVGDYPDVQELLLAADVLVTDYSSIMFDFAITGRPILFFTYDLEHYRDALRGFYFDFEREAPGPLLADSAELVDALRSLTTGTTLVDRYASAYRRFRATHCHLDDGRAAARVVDRLLELGG
;
A
#
# COMPACT_ATOMS: atom_id res chain seq x y z
N MET A 1 9.00 -9.32 -18.18
CA MET A 1 10.22 -8.55 -18.54
C MET A 1 10.24 -7.31 -17.67
N ALA A 2 10.94 -7.44 -16.56
CA ALA A 2 10.88 -6.57 -15.41
C ALA A 2 12.02 -5.56 -15.47
N LEU A 3 11.81 -4.43 -16.14
CA LEU A 3 12.46 -3.23 -15.64
C LEU A 3 11.83 -2.95 -14.29
N THR A 4 12.60 -3.17 -13.22
CA THR A 4 12.60 -2.23 -12.11
C THR A 4 13.02 -0.87 -12.67
N MET A 5 12.11 -0.22 -13.41
CA MET A 5 12.09 1.23 -13.44
C MET A 5 11.99 1.61 -11.97
N SER A 6 12.99 2.36 -11.51
CA SER A 6 12.85 3.23 -10.37
C SER A 6 11.48 3.91 -10.49
N MET A 7 10.48 3.35 -9.80
CA MET A 7 9.21 4.02 -9.60
C MET A 7 9.59 5.30 -8.84
N THR A 8 9.77 6.39 -9.57
CA THR A 8 9.15 7.65 -9.18
C THR A 8 7.73 7.28 -8.78
N ARG A 9 7.53 7.00 -7.50
CA ARG A 9 6.22 6.76 -6.91
C ARG A 9 5.40 8.00 -7.22
N SER A 10 4.60 7.91 -8.26
CA SER A 10 3.40 8.71 -8.41
C SER A 10 2.63 8.54 -7.10
N ARG A 11 2.30 9.64 -6.44
CA ARG A 11 1.37 9.60 -5.30
C ARG A 11 0.12 8.82 -5.74
N PRO A 12 -0.44 7.93 -4.90
CA PRO A 12 -1.74 7.34 -5.19
C PRO A 12 -2.76 8.47 -5.27
N ILE A 13 -3.24 8.76 -6.48
CA ILE A 13 -4.45 9.55 -6.70
C ILE A 13 -5.60 8.53 -6.58
N LEU A 14 -6.20 8.47 -5.40
CA LEU A 14 -7.46 7.76 -5.15
C LEU A 14 -8.62 8.76 -5.12
N PRO A 15 -9.85 8.32 -5.47
CA PRO A 15 -10.93 9.18 -5.91
C PRO A 15 -11.52 10.00 -4.76
N SER A 16 -11.60 11.32 -4.94
CA SER A 16 -12.39 12.22 -4.11
C SER A 16 -13.89 11.93 -4.27
N PRO A 17 -14.71 12.01 -3.20
CA PRO A 17 -16.12 12.28 -3.36
C PRO A 17 -16.26 13.72 -3.87
N ARG A 18 -16.71 13.84 -5.12
CA ARG A 18 -17.06 15.06 -5.89
C ARG A 18 -17.04 16.39 -5.09
N ALA A 19 -16.03 17.21 -5.37
CA ALA A 19 -16.13 18.67 -5.47
C ALA A 19 -14.95 19.17 -6.34
N GLY A 20 -15.25 19.68 -7.55
CA GLY A 20 -14.33 20.43 -8.42
C GLY A 20 -13.11 19.67 -8.99
N ALA A 21 -13.14 19.37 -10.28
CA ALA A 21 -11.97 18.87 -11.02
C ALA A 21 -10.83 19.92 -11.05
N PRO A 22 -9.54 19.52 -10.93
CA PRO A 22 -8.48 20.25 -11.59
C PRO A 22 -8.36 19.69 -13.00
N THR A 23 -8.91 20.41 -13.97
CA THR A 23 -8.65 20.20 -15.39
C THR A 23 -7.18 20.46 -15.72
N ALA A 24 -6.65 19.61 -16.60
CA ALA A 24 -5.65 19.83 -17.64
C ALA A 24 -4.34 20.59 -17.31
N VAL A 25 -3.22 19.94 -17.71
CA VAL A 25 -1.91 20.50 -18.10
C VAL A 25 -1.75 21.99 -17.82
N GLY A 26 -1.27 22.30 -16.61
CA GLY A 26 -0.94 23.67 -16.24
C GLY A 26 0.27 24.19 -17.03
N PRO A 27 0.35 25.53 -17.24
CA PRO A 27 1.48 26.17 -17.89
C PRO A 27 2.77 25.83 -17.14
N ALA A 28 3.92 25.86 -17.84
CA ALA A 28 5.25 25.57 -17.32
C ALA A 28 5.37 25.95 -15.83
N ALA A 29 5.51 24.93 -14.97
CA ALA A 29 5.47 25.11 -13.53
C ALA A 29 6.45 26.22 -13.14
N ALA A 30 5.95 27.26 -12.47
CA ALA A 30 6.79 28.27 -11.86
C ALA A 30 7.92 27.56 -11.08
N PRO A 31 9.17 28.04 -11.14
CA PRO A 31 10.28 27.38 -10.47
C PRO A 31 9.90 27.15 -9.01
N PRO A 32 10.10 25.93 -8.48
CA PRO A 32 9.68 25.61 -7.13
C PRO A 32 10.34 26.61 -6.18
N ALA A 33 9.56 27.14 -5.23
CA ALA A 33 10.07 28.08 -4.25
C ALA A 33 11.38 27.52 -3.67
N ALA A 34 12.45 28.34 -3.66
CA ALA A 34 13.78 27.90 -3.25
C ALA A 34 13.82 27.28 -1.85
N LEU A 35 12.78 27.54 -1.04
CA LEU A 35 12.58 27.07 0.32
C LEU A 35 11.31 26.21 0.43
N ALA A 36 11.45 25.00 0.95
CA ALA A 36 10.36 24.11 1.33
C ALA A 36 10.18 24.13 2.85
N LEU A 37 8.97 24.47 3.28
CA LEU A 37 8.57 24.62 4.69
C LEU A 37 7.34 23.77 4.95
N GLY A 38 7.35 22.95 6.00
CA GLY A 38 6.21 22.09 6.33
C GLY A 38 6.07 21.82 7.82
N LEU A 39 4.82 21.73 8.29
CA LEU A 39 4.47 21.29 9.64
C LEU A 39 4.15 19.79 9.61
N ARG A 40 4.87 19.00 10.40
CA ARG A 40 4.66 17.54 10.51
C ARG A 40 3.75 17.16 11.67
N SER A 41 3.87 17.85 12.80
CA SER A 41 3.02 17.60 13.97
C SER A 41 2.77 18.87 14.75
N ALA A 42 1.56 19.00 15.27
CA ALA A 42 1.18 19.93 16.33
C ALA A 42 0.55 19.14 17.49
N ARG A 43 0.99 19.41 18.73
CA ARG A 43 0.44 18.75 19.91
C ARG A 43 0.43 19.69 21.11
N TRP A 44 -0.53 19.52 22.00
CA TRP A 44 -0.55 20.20 23.29
C TRP A 44 0.04 19.28 24.36
N THR A 45 1.00 19.77 25.13
CA THR A 45 1.66 19.02 26.22
C THR A 45 1.84 19.95 27.40
N GLY A 46 1.18 19.64 28.52
CA GLY A 46 1.18 20.49 29.72
C GLY A 46 0.73 21.93 29.44
N GLY A 47 -0.33 22.11 28.63
CA GLY A 47 -0.86 23.43 28.26
C GLY A 47 -0.02 24.23 27.25
N ARG A 48 1.10 23.67 26.78
CA ARG A 48 1.97 24.31 25.78
C ARG A 48 1.85 23.65 24.43
N LEU A 49 1.90 24.45 23.37
CA LEU A 49 1.81 23.99 22.00
C LEU A 49 3.20 23.62 21.48
N GLU A 50 3.42 22.35 21.18
CA GLU A 50 4.63 21.87 20.53
C GLU A 50 4.40 21.67 19.03
N LEU A 51 5.23 22.33 18.23
CA LEU A 51 5.25 22.21 16.78
C LEU A 51 6.55 21.54 16.33
N THR A 52 6.41 20.53 15.47
CA THR A 52 7.54 19.91 14.75
C THR A 52 7.36 20.17 13.27
N GLY A 53 8.38 20.75 12.64
CA GLY A 53 8.36 21.07 11.22
C GLY A 53 9.74 20.92 10.59
N PHE A 54 9.83 21.29 9.32
CA PHE A 54 11.10 21.35 8.61
C PHE A 54 11.21 22.64 7.78
N ALA A 55 12.45 23.08 7.58
CA ALA A 55 12.79 24.16 6.69
C ALA A 55 14.03 23.77 5.88
N ARG A 56 13.86 23.47 4.59
CA ARG A 56 14.95 23.05 3.71
C ARG A 56 14.99 23.88 2.43
N ARG A 57 16.19 24.11 1.91
CA ARG A 57 16.36 24.63 0.56
C ARG A 57 16.41 23.50 -0.45
N ILE A 58 15.94 23.76 -1.66
CA ILE A 58 15.91 22.77 -2.74
C ILE A 58 17.30 22.62 -3.39
N ASP A 59 18.12 23.66 -3.37
CA ASP A 59 19.42 23.76 -4.05
C ASP A 59 20.65 23.53 -3.15
N ARG A 60 20.45 23.19 -1.87
CA ARG A 60 21.55 23.01 -0.89
C ARG A 60 21.21 22.06 0.24
N GLY A 61 22.16 21.21 0.63
CA GLY A 61 22.02 20.30 1.77
C GLY A 61 22.12 20.96 3.15
N SER A 62 21.41 20.37 4.10
CA SER A 62 21.40 20.67 5.54
C SER A 62 21.60 19.38 6.36
N GLY A 63 22.61 18.59 5.98
CA GLY A 63 22.88 17.26 6.54
C GLY A 63 23.77 17.26 7.79
N ARG A 64 24.15 18.42 8.33
CA ARG A 64 24.99 18.54 9.53
C ARG A 64 24.29 19.35 10.61
N VAL A 65 24.56 19.03 11.87
CA VAL A 65 24.13 19.84 13.00
C VAL A 65 24.62 21.28 12.80
N ARG A 66 23.74 22.28 13.02
CA ARG A 66 24.03 23.73 12.87
C ARG A 66 24.33 24.21 11.44
N SER A 67 24.09 23.41 10.40
CA SER A 67 24.19 23.91 9.00
C SER A 67 23.11 24.93 8.64
N SER A 68 22.02 24.95 9.42
CA SER A 68 20.91 25.88 9.32
C SER A 68 20.31 26.13 10.71
N PHE A 69 19.78 27.33 10.92
CA PHE A 69 19.02 27.66 12.12
C PHE A 69 17.62 28.11 11.71
N THR A 70 16.59 27.54 12.33
CA THR A 70 15.22 27.96 12.08
C THR A 70 14.74 28.85 13.22
N VAL A 71 13.94 29.86 12.89
CA VAL A 71 13.20 30.67 13.85
C VAL A 71 11.74 30.63 13.45
N LEU A 72 10.86 30.39 14.42
CA LEU A 72 9.43 30.51 14.21
C LEU A 72 9.00 31.94 14.53
N GLU A 73 8.17 32.53 13.67
CA GLU A 73 7.63 33.86 13.85
C GLU A 73 6.11 33.81 13.72
N LEU A 74 5.41 34.41 14.69
CA LEU A 74 3.96 34.62 14.64
C LEU A 74 3.72 36.08 14.27
N ALA A 75 3.14 36.30 13.10
CA ALA A 75 2.91 37.63 12.56
C ALA A 75 1.42 37.99 12.62
N ARG A 76 1.12 39.19 13.12
CA ARG A 76 -0.23 39.78 13.15
C ARG A 76 -0.14 41.20 12.57
N PRO A 77 -1.06 41.62 11.68
CA PRO A 77 -1.06 42.98 11.12
C PRO A 77 -1.06 44.05 12.21
N GLY A 78 -0.24 45.09 12.07
CA GLY A 78 -0.15 46.20 13.04
C GLY A 78 0.60 45.89 14.35
N HIS A 79 1.11 44.66 14.54
CA HIS A 79 1.83 44.28 15.75
C HIS A 79 3.24 43.76 15.45
N ARG A 80 4.15 43.92 16.42
CA ARG A 80 5.50 43.35 16.34
C ARG A 80 5.42 41.81 16.34
N PRO A 81 6.07 41.11 15.40
CA PRO A 81 6.00 39.65 15.36
C PRO A 81 6.59 38.98 16.60
N LEU A 82 5.92 37.97 17.12
CA LEU A 82 6.42 37.16 18.22
C LEU A 82 7.40 36.13 17.68
N ARG A 83 8.64 36.14 18.19
CA ARG A 83 9.70 35.22 17.76
C ARG A 83 9.91 34.12 18.78
N PHE A 84 10.12 32.91 18.28
CA PHE A 84 10.39 31.71 19.06
C PHE A 84 11.64 31.02 18.52
N ARG A 85 12.57 30.72 19.43
CA ARG A 85 13.78 29.96 19.09
C ARG A 85 13.39 28.50 18.93
N THR A 86 13.79 27.88 17.82
CA THR A 86 13.56 26.46 17.60
C THR A 86 14.77 25.65 18.08
N ARG A 87 14.54 24.36 18.36
CA ARG A 87 15.58 23.37 18.62
C ARG A 87 15.77 22.53 17.35
N PRO A 88 16.99 22.38 16.82
CA PRO A 88 17.25 21.49 15.70
C PRO A 88 16.87 20.05 16.04
N LEU A 89 16.25 19.35 15.09
CA LEU A 89 15.87 17.94 15.20
C LEU A 89 16.48 17.18 14.03
N ARG A 90 17.08 16.01 14.29
CA ARG A 90 17.45 15.09 13.22
C ARG A 90 16.22 14.30 12.79
N LEU A 91 15.81 14.44 11.53
CA LEU A 91 14.65 13.79 10.94
C LEU A 91 14.95 13.38 9.48
N PRO A 92 15.47 12.17 9.24
CA PRO A 92 15.86 11.71 7.90
C PRO A 92 14.71 11.64 6.89
N GLU A 93 13.46 11.60 7.35
CA GLU A 93 12.24 11.73 6.55
C GLU A 93 12.26 13.01 5.72
N VAL A 94 12.90 14.09 6.18
CA VAL A 94 13.02 15.34 5.40
C VAL A 94 13.90 15.15 4.16
N THR A 95 14.95 14.32 4.26
CA THR A 95 15.79 13.93 3.12
C THR A 95 15.03 13.00 2.19
N GLU A 96 14.30 12.02 2.74
CA GLU A 96 13.47 11.10 1.97
C GLU A 96 12.40 11.86 1.16
N ASP A 97 11.61 12.70 1.84
CA ASP A 97 10.52 13.50 1.25
C ASP A 97 11.02 14.51 0.22
N SER A 98 12.32 14.84 0.23
CA SER A 98 12.91 15.72 -0.78
C SER A 98 12.88 15.13 -2.18
N ALA A 99 12.91 13.79 -2.29
CA ALA A 99 13.09 13.06 -3.54
C ALA A 99 14.30 13.52 -4.37
N GLN A 100 15.32 14.10 -3.72
CA GLN A 100 16.57 14.53 -4.32
C GLN A 100 17.71 13.56 -3.99
N SER A 101 18.62 13.38 -4.94
CA SER A 101 19.80 12.53 -4.78
C SER A 101 21.06 13.29 -4.39
N GLU A 102 21.07 14.63 -4.53
CA GLU A 102 22.28 15.45 -4.38
C GLU A 102 22.47 16.00 -2.97
N HIS A 103 21.37 16.17 -2.22
CA HIS A 103 21.37 16.89 -0.95
C HIS A 103 20.79 16.05 0.19
N ASN A 104 21.49 16.08 1.31
CA ASN A 104 21.03 15.53 2.59
C ASN A 104 20.38 16.66 3.42
N HIS A 105 19.19 16.40 3.97
CA HIS A 105 18.41 17.33 4.78
C HIS A 105 18.06 16.79 6.17
N ASP A 106 18.78 15.79 6.67
CA ASP A 106 18.49 15.12 7.94
C ASP A 106 18.42 16.10 9.11
N TRP A 107 19.10 17.24 9.06
CA TRP A 107 19.11 18.28 10.11
C TRP A 107 18.33 19.56 9.74
N ALA A 108 17.44 19.50 8.74
CA ALA A 108 16.54 20.62 8.40
C ALA A 108 15.26 20.69 9.26
N ALA A 109 15.00 19.67 10.08
CA ALA A 109 13.86 19.65 10.97
C ALA A 109 14.12 20.46 12.24
N PHE A 110 13.02 20.90 12.86
CA PHE A 110 13.05 21.64 14.10
C PHE A 110 11.83 21.33 14.96
N THR A 111 11.98 21.55 16.26
CA THR A 111 10.88 21.62 17.22
C THR A 111 10.82 22.98 17.88
N VAL A 112 9.63 23.41 18.26
CA VAL A 112 9.41 24.66 18.98
C VAL A 112 8.21 24.53 19.91
N THR A 113 8.34 25.08 21.10
CA THR A 113 7.27 25.15 22.09
C THR A 113 6.77 26.58 22.17
N VAL A 114 5.47 26.77 21.96
CA VAL A 114 4.76 28.04 22.04
C VAL A 114 3.93 28.01 23.32
N ASP A 115 4.28 28.90 24.25
CA ASP A 115 3.46 29.17 25.42
C ASP A 115 2.28 30.08 25.00
N PRO A 116 1.02 29.64 25.15
CA PRO A 116 -0.12 30.41 24.69
C PRO A 116 -0.25 31.77 25.40
N GLU A 117 0.29 31.94 26.61
CA GLU A 117 0.28 33.23 27.33
C GLU A 117 0.96 34.35 26.52
N ARG A 118 1.88 34.01 25.61
CA ARG A 118 2.52 34.99 24.72
C ARG A 118 1.58 35.56 23.65
N LEU A 119 0.39 34.98 23.46
CA LEU A 119 -0.64 35.47 22.54
C LEU A 119 -1.54 36.53 23.18
N ARG A 120 -1.45 36.73 24.51
CA ARG A 120 -2.16 37.82 25.18
C ARG A 120 -1.65 39.18 24.71
N ALA A 121 -2.56 40.14 24.65
CA ALA A 121 -2.27 41.54 24.39
C ALA A 121 -2.87 42.35 25.54
N ASP A 122 -2.06 43.19 26.19
CA ASP A 122 -2.47 44.04 27.32
C ASP A 122 -3.19 43.26 28.45
N GLY A 123 -2.72 42.04 28.73
CA GLY A 123 -3.26 41.16 29.77
C GLY A 123 -4.55 40.41 29.38
N ALA A 124 -5.13 40.65 28.20
CA ALA A 124 -6.34 40.00 27.71
C ALA A 124 -6.07 39.02 26.57
N TRP A 125 -7.02 38.11 26.32
CA TRP A 125 -7.05 37.28 25.12
C TRP A 125 -7.79 37.99 23.99
N PRO A 126 -7.09 38.53 22.98
CA PRO A 126 -7.73 39.19 21.85
C PRO A 126 -8.34 38.14 20.92
N ASP A 127 -9.55 38.39 20.40
CA ASP A 127 -10.07 37.58 19.28
C ASP A 127 -9.28 37.96 18.02
N ALA A 128 -8.24 37.19 17.72
CA ALA A 128 -7.22 37.57 16.76
C ALA A 128 -6.54 36.34 16.16
N GLU A 129 -5.88 36.57 15.03
CA GLU A 129 -5.20 35.53 14.27
C GLU A 129 -3.75 35.91 13.98
N TRP A 130 -2.87 34.93 14.06
CA TRP A 130 -1.44 35.03 13.76
C TRP A 130 -1.07 34.08 12.63
N GLU A 131 -0.41 34.60 11.59
CA GLU A 131 0.22 33.77 10.56
C GLU A 131 1.51 33.17 11.12
N VAL A 132 1.67 31.85 10.97
CA VAL A 132 2.87 31.15 11.39
C VAL A 132 3.88 31.08 10.24
N ARG A 133 5.02 31.75 10.43
CA ARG A 133 6.12 31.79 9.47
C ARG A 133 7.34 31.08 10.03
N ALA A 134 8.01 30.30 9.20
CA ALA A 134 9.33 29.76 9.51
C ALA A 134 10.40 30.55 8.75
N GLY A 135 11.41 31.01 9.47
CA GLY A 135 12.56 31.73 8.93
C GLY A 135 13.82 30.88 9.03
N LEU A 136 14.50 30.67 7.90
CA LEU A 136 15.82 30.06 7.84
C LEU A 136 16.88 31.17 8.02
N LEU A 137 17.65 31.10 9.11
CA LEU A 137 18.79 31.96 9.38
C LEU A 137 20.08 31.28 8.95
N ARG A 138 20.93 32.05 8.26
CA ARG A 138 22.25 31.60 7.80
C ARG A 138 23.36 32.43 8.43
N THR A 139 24.36 31.77 9.00
CA THR A 139 25.66 32.39 9.29
C THR A 139 26.51 32.30 8.03
N LEU A 140 26.72 33.42 7.33
CA LEU A 140 27.80 33.53 6.35
C LEU A 140 29.08 33.92 7.09
N ARG A 141 30.20 33.27 6.79
CA ARG A 141 31.46 33.52 7.49
C ARG A 141 32.02 34.94 7.31
N LEU A 142 31.49 35.79 6.43
CA LEU A 142 32.04 37.14 6.19
C LEU A 142 31.03 38.27 5.84
N THR A 143 29.72 38.06 5.66
CA THR A 143 28.80 39.13 5.14
C THR A 143 27.39 39.20 5.76
N GLY A 144 27.23 38.80 7.03
CA GLY A 144 25.97 38.98 7.77
C GLY A 144 24.92 37.87 7.58
N VAL A 145 23.83 37.96 8.36
CA VAL A 145 22.76 36.94 8.41
C VAL A 145 21.69 37.23 7.37
N ARG A 146 21.62 36.42 6.32
CA ARG A 146 20.49 36.45 5.37
C ARG A 146 19.34 35.62 5.95
N ARG A 147 18.13 36.21 5.98
CA ARG A 147 16.90 35.58 6.47
C ARG A 147 15.96 35.33 5.30
N GLU A 148 15.62 34.06 5.09
CA GLU A 148 14.56 33.65 4.16
C GLU A 148 13.36 33.19 4.99
N HIS A 149 12.16 33.62 4.65
CA HIS A 149 10.94 33.32 5.40
C HIS A 149 9.82 32.83 4.49
N GLY A 150 8.93 32.02 5.03
CA GLY A 150 7.71 31.61 4.34
C GLY A 150 6.71 30.98 5.31
N PRO A 151 5.47 30.74 4.84
CA PRO A 151 4.44 30.08 5.63
C PRO A 151 4.77 28.60 5.84
N LEU A 152 4.42 28.06 7.01
CA LEU A 152 4.40 26.61 7.19
C LEU A 152 3.19 26.02 6.47
N ARG A 153 3.44 25.02 5.62
CA ARG A 153 2.42 24.27 4.87
C ARG A 153 2.04 22.98 5.61
N PRO A 154 0.82 22.45 5.40
CA PRO A 154 0.45 21.17 5.98
C PRO A 154 1.31 20.05 5.37
N HIS A 155 1.71 19.09 6.19
CA HIS A 155 2.21 17.82 5.68
C HIS A 155 1.04 16.91 5.29
N TRP A 156 1.31 15.85 4.52
CA TRP A 156 0.26 15.03 3.88
C TRP A 156 -0.54 14.14 4.86
N CYS A 157 -0.15 14.10 6.14
CA CYS A 157 -0.78 13.26 7.15
C CYS A 157 -0.44 13.70 8.59
N GLY A 158 -1.20 13.18 9.56
CA GLY A 158 -0.97 13.34 11.00
C GLY A 158 -1.51 14.65 11.58
N SER A 159 -1.16 14.96 12.83
CA SER A 159 -1.65 16.18 13.52
C SER A 159 -1.13 17.49 12.90
N GLY A 160 -0.14 17.42 12.00
CA GLY A 160 0.30 18.57 11.21
C GLY A 160 -0.67 18.95 10.08
N GLU A 161 -1.49 18.02 9.59
CA GLU A 161 -2.56 18.30 8.62
C GLU A 161 -3.78 18.90 9.32
N TYR A 162 -4.08 18.41 10.52
CA TYR A 162 -5.23 18.82 11.32
C TYR A 162 -4.87 19.03 12.81
N PRO A 163 -4.31 20.20 13.15
CA PRO A 163 -3.87 20.49 14.51
C PRO A 163 -5.03 20.56 15.54
N PRO A 164 -4.82 20.10 16.78
CA PRO A 164 -5.83 20.23 17.84
C PRO A 164 -5.93 21.65 18.40
N ALA A 165 -7.14 22.04 18.82
CA ALA A 165 -7.42 23.26 19.56
C ALA A 165 -7.16 23.06 21.07
N HIS A 166 -7.04 24.15 21.83
CA HIS A 166 -6.85 24.12 23.28
C HIS A 166 -7.59 25.25 23.97
N TRP A 167 -8.33 24.94 25.03
CA TRP A 167 -9.04 25.94 25.83
C TRP A 167 -8.09 26.54 26.86
N VAL A 168 -7.92 27.86 26.82
CA VAL A 168 -7.06 28.62 27.75
C VAL A 168 -7.87 29.29 28.86
N GLU A 169 -9.16 29.54 28.61
CA GLU A 169 -10.13 29.98 29.60
C GLU A 169 -11.48 29.29 29.33
N GLN A 170 -12.49 29.53 30.18
CA GLN A 170 -13.80 28.90 30.03
C GLN A 170 -14.42 29.13 28.64
N ASN A 171 -14.24 30.33 28.07
CA ASN A 171 -14.83 30.76 26.79
C ASN A 171 -13.77 31.21 25.77
N VAL A 172 -12.50 30.88 25.97
CA VAL A 172 -11.42 31.26 25.05
C VAL A 172 -10.63 30.02 24.69
N ARG A 173 -10.43 29.81 23.38
CA ARG A 173 -9.61 28.71 22.86
C ARG A 173 -8.59 29.20 21.84
N VAL A 174 -7.46 28.51 21.79
CA VAL A 174 -6.44 28.64 20.76
C VAL A 174 -6.64 27.52 19.74
N LEU A 175 -6.92 27.89 18.50
CA LEU A 175 -7.16 27.00 17.37
C LEU A 175 -6.02 27.15 16.36
N LEU A 176 -5.62 26.04 15.76
CA LEU A 176 -4.68 26.01 14.65
C LEU A 176 -5.41 25.52 13.40
N HIS A 177 -5.26 26.22 12.29
CA HIS A 177 -5.85 25.81 11.02
C HIS A 177 -5.01 26.29 9.84
N PHE A 178 -5.33 25.78 8.66
CA PHE A 178 -4.73 26.21 7.41
C PHE A 178 -5.72 27.02 6.60
N THR A 179 -5.26 28.18 6.11
CA THR A 179 -5.97 28.99 5.12
C THR A 179 -4.98 29.25 3.98
N ASP A 180 -5.35 28.91 2.74
CA ASP A 180 -4.48 28.99 1.57
C ASP A 180 -3.11 28.30 1.75
N GLN A 181 -3.14 27.11 2.37
CA GLN A 181 -1.93 26.32 2.72
C GLN A 181 -0.98 27.04 3.70
N ARG A 182 -1.45 28.05 4.42
CA ARG A 182 -0.67 28.76 5.46
C ARG A 182 -1.21 28.41 6.83
N LEU A 183 -0.33 27.94 7.71
CA LEU A 183 -0.68 27.71 9.11
C LEU A 183 -0.99 29.03 9.82
N ARG A 184 -2.11 29.06 10.52
CA ARG A 184 -2.55 30.17 11.35
C ARG A 184 -2.91 29.69 12.74
N ILE A 185 -2.64 30.53 13.74
CA ILE A 185 -3.08 30.35 15.12
C ILE A 185 -4.15 31.40 15.38
N LYS A 186 -5.37 31.00 15.74
CA LYS A 186 -6.46 31.89 16.14
C LYS A 186 -6.69 31.77 17.64
N VAL A 187 -6.68 32.88 18.35
CA VAL A 187 -7.32 32.99 19.66
C VAL A 187 -8.78 33.32 19.37
N HIS A 188 -9.69 32.40 19.68
CA HIS A 188 -11.10 32.51 19.39
C HIS A 188 -11.87 32.67 20.70
N ARG A 189 -12.60 33.79 20.84
CA ARG A 189 -13.54 33.98 21.93
C ARG A 189 -14.87 33.36 21.53
N VAL A 190 -15.30 32.38 22.30
CA VAL A 190 -16.49 31.60 22.01
C VAL A 190 -17.69 32.25 22.69
N TRP A 191 -18.61 32.73 21.87
CA TRP A 191 -19.84 33.38 22.33
C TRP A 191 -20.99 32.38 22.56
N SER A 192 -21.00 31.25 21.87
CA SER A 192 -21.95 30.16 22.10
C SER A 192 -21.32 28.79 21.85
N ARG A 193 -21.79 27.79 22.57
CA ARG A 193 -21.29 26.41 22.51
C ARG A 193 -22.38 25.38 22.77
N LEU A 194 -22.23 24.21 22.17
CA LEU A 194 -22.95 23.00 22.57
C LEU A 194 -22.15 22.32 23.68
N THR A 195 -22.74 22.20 24.86
CA THR A 195 -22.15 21.60 26.07
C THR A 195 -22.54 20.14 26.26
N GLY A 196 -23.56 19.65 25.56
CA GLY A 196 -23.97 18.26 25.62
C GLY A 196 -24.82 17.84 24.43
N LEU A 197 -24.68 16.56 24.08
CA LEU A 197 -25.46 15.88 23.05
C LEU A 197 -26.00 14.60 23.68
N ARG A 198 -27.32 14.42 23.66
CA ARG A 198 -27.96 13.23 24.25
C ARG A 198 -28.99 12.63 23.30
N PRO A 199 -29.05 11.30 23.16
CA PRO A 199 -30.18 10.67 22.50
C PRO A 199 -31.46 10.99 23.28
N ALA A 200 -32.52 11.35 22.55
CA ALA A 200 -33.89 11.43 23.03
C ALA A 200 -34.74 10.37 22.30
N ASP A 201 -35.96 10.11 22.77
CA ASP A 201 -36.82 9.03 22.24
C ASP A 201 -37.13 9.21 20.74
N ASP A 202 -37.31 10.44 20.27
CA ASP A 202 -37.66 10.81 18.89
C ASP A 202 -36.62 11.71 18.21
N GLY A 203 -35.44 11.89 18.82
CA GLY A 203 -34.46 12.84 18.29
C GLY A 203 -33.14 12.93 19.04
N LEU A 204 -32.55 14.12 18.92
CA LEU A 204 -31.28 14.51 19.50
C LEU A 204 -31.49 15.75 20.37
N GLU A 205 -31.28 15.61 21.67
CA GLU A 205 -31.24 16.74 22.59
C GLU A 205 -29.85 17.38 22.54
N LEU A 206 -29.83 18.66 22.22
CA LEU A 206 -28.66 19.53 22.32
C LEU A 206 -28.80 20.37 23.59
N THR A 207 -27.78 20.36 24.44
CA THR A 207 -27.63 21.37 25.50
C THR A 207 -26.47 22.29 25.16
N GLY A 208 -26.60 23.56 25.50
CA GLY A 208 -25.59 24.55 25.18
C GLY A 208 -25.60 25.74 26.11
N TRP A 209 -24.65 26.63 25.88
CA TRP A 209 -24.48 27.89 26.59
C TRP A 209 -24.25 28.99 25.55
N ALA A 210 -24.86 30.15 25.74
CA ALA A 210 -24.63 31.34 24.93
C ALA A 210 -24.39 32.57 25.83
N HIS A 211 -23.53 33.47 25.40
CA HIS A 211 -23.22 34.70 26.13
C HIS A 211 -24.45 35.61 26.25
N ASP A 212 -25.21 35.67 25.16
CA ASP A 212 -26.48 36.36 25.04
C ASP A 212 -27.48 35.50 24.25
N LEU A 213 -28.69 35.39 24.78
CA LEU A 213 -29.76 34.53 24.27
C LEU A 213 -31.13 35.20 24.48
N PRO A 214 -31.47 36.19 23.63
CA PRO A 214 -32.71 36.94 23.79
C PRO A 214 -33.95 36.03 23.65
N PRO A 215 -35.05 36.33 24.38
CA PRO A 215 -36.31 35.63 24.21
C PRO A 215 -36.77 35.63 22.74
N GLY A 216 -37.24 34.48 22.26
CA GLY A 216 -37.60 34.30 20.84
C GLY A 216 -36.47 33.83 19.93
N THR A 217 -35.26 33.60 20.46
CA THR A 217 -34.20 32.90 19.72
C THR A 217 -34.64 31.48 19.38
N VAL A 218 -34.40 31.04 18.14
CA VAL A 218 -34.67 29.67 17.66
C VAL A 218 -33.37 29.02 17.18
N PHE A 219 -33.34 27.70 17.10
CA PHE A 219 -32.23 26.97 16.52
C PHE A 219 -32.56 26.64 15.07
N ARG A 220 -31.80 27.20 14.13
CA ARG A 220 -31.93 26.92 12.71
C ARG A 220 -31.00 25.77 12.32
N LEU A 221 -31.57 24.75 11.71
CA LEU A 221 -30.84 23.65 11.08
C LEU A 221 -30.93 23.84 9.56
N SER A 222 -29.78 24.07 8.90
CA SER A 222 -29.72 24.29 7.45
C SER A 222 -28.93 23.18 6.76
N HIS A 223 -29.43 22.72 5.62
CA HIS A 223 -28.75 21.76 4.79
C HIS A 223 -27.61 22.43 4.01
N ARG A 224 -26.46 21.77 3.90
CA ARG A 224 -25.25 22.39 3.34
C ARG A 224 -25.31 22.61 1.81
N ARG A 225 -26.18 21.89 1.10
CA ARG A 225 -26.19 21.84 -0.37
C ARG A 225 -27.52 22.24 -1.01
N THR A 226 -28.54 22.47 -0.21
CA THR A 226 -29.88 22.84 -0.67
C THR A 226 -30.39 23.95 0.23
N ASP A 227 -31.42 24.66 -0.20
CA ASP A 227 -32.06 25.71 0.61
C ASP A 227 -33.01 25.14 1.67
N ALA A 228 -32.81 23.87 2.07
CA ALA A 228 -33.65 23.21 3.06
C ALA A 228 -33.22 23.67 4.45
N GLU A 229 -34.15 24.30 5.17
CA GLU A 229 -33.95 24.80 6.53
C GLU A 229 -35.14 24.44 7.42
N SER A 230 -34.87 24.25 8.70
CA SER A 230 -35.91 24.01 9.71
C SER A 230 -35.56 24.73 11.01
N LEU A 231 -36.59 25.22 11.70
CA LEU A 231 -36.46 26.02 12.91
C LEU A 231 -37.00 25.24 14.11
N TYR A 232 -36.23 25.22 15.19
CA TYR A 232 -36.56 24.49 16.40
C TYR A 232 -36.59 25.44 17.60
N PRO A 233 -37.56 25.29 18.52
CA PRO A 233 -37.63 26.13 19.70
C PRO A 233 -36.40 25.92 20.59
N VAL A 234 -35.91 27.02 21.17
CA VAL A 234 -34.82 27.00 22.15
C VAL A 234 -35.42 27.22 23.54
N ALA A 235 -35.28 26.24 24.42
CA ALA A 235 -35.64 26.39 25.83
C ALA A 235 -34.45 27.00 26.59
N ALA A 236 -34.56 28.26 27.00
CA ALA A 236 -33.49 28.99 27.67
C ALA A 236 -33.71 29.05 29.19
N THR A 237 -32.65 28.85 29.97
CA THR A 237 -32.60 29.15 31.41
C THR A 237 -31.37 29.99 31.70
N GLY A 238 -31.55 31.31 31.77
CA GLY A 238 -30.44 32.24 31.83
C GLY A 238 -29.60 32.20 30.55
N ARG A 239 -28.36 31.73 30.64
CA ARG A 239 -27.43 31.58 29.51
C ARG A 239 -27.35 30.16 28.95
N ASP A 240 -27.91 29.20 29.67
CA ASP A 240 -27.95 27.82 29.22
C ASP A 240 -29.20 27.59 28.37
N PHE A 241 -29.10 26.68 27.40
CA PHE A 241 -30.17 26.38 26.49
C PHE A 241 -30.27 24.90 26.16
N THR A 242 -31.47 24.47 25.82
CA THR A 242 -31.77 23.13 25.30
C THR A 242 -32.54 23.24 24.00
N VAL A 243 -32.22 22.37 23.04
CA VAL A 243 -32.91 22.23 21.75
C VAL A 243 -33.14 20.75 21.50
N LEU A 244 -34.37 20.38 21.16
CA LEU A 244 -34.70 19.03 20.70
C LEU A 244 -34.78 19.04 19.17
N LEU A 245 -33.91 18.28 18.52
CA LEU A 245 -33.93 18.08 17.08
C LEU A 245 -34.53 16.71 16.77
N PRO A 246 -35.75 16.62 16.22
CA PRO A 246 -36.36 15.33 15.88
C PRO A 246 -35.58 14.67 14.74
N PHE A 247 -35.56 13.33 14.67
CA PHE A 247 -34.80 12.63 13.65
C PHE A 247 -35.26 12.95 12.21
N GLU A 248 -36.55 13.23 12.03
CA GLU A 248 -37.17 13.63 10.76
C GLU A 248 -36.55 14.92 10.18
N ALA A 249 -35.97 15.78 11.02
CA ALA A 249 -35.26 16.99 10.62
C ALA A 249 -34.18 16.70 9.58
N PHE A 250 -33.55 15.53 9.69
CA PHE A 250 -32.40 15.14 8.88
C PHE A 250 -32.78 14.32 7.63
N ASP A 251 -34.07 13.99 7.44
CA ASP A 251 -34.56 13.12 6.35
C ASP A 251 -35.05 13.91 5.12
N THR A 252 -35.19 15.22 5.24
CA THR A 252 -35.84 16.11 4.26
C THR A 252 -35.06 16.34 2.94
N ALA A 253 -33.82 15.86 2.83
CA ALA A 253 -32.95 16.14 1.68
C ALA A 253 -32.97 15.07 0.56
N GLY A 254 -33.65 13.92 0.76
CA GLY A 254 -33.78 12.84 -0.24
C GLY A 254 -32.47 12.16 -0.67
N ALA A 255 -31.32 12.57 -0.11
CA ALA A 255 -30.01 12.03 -0.40
C ALA A 255 -29.63 10.92 0.58
N ALA A 256 -28.94 9.89 0.10
CA ALA A 256 -28.41 8.82 0.95
C ALA A 256 -27.44 9.35 2.02
N THR A 257 -26.82 10.52 1.82
CA THR A 257 -26.02 11.23 2.83
C THR A 257 -26.36 12.72 2.79
N ALA A 258 -26.82 13.25 3.92
CA ALA A 258 -27.21 14.64 4.09
C ALA A 258 -26.34 15.31 5.17
N LEU A 259 -25.86 16.51 4.88
CA LEU A 259 -24.96 17.28 5.75
C LEU A 259 -25.66 18.55 6.21
N TRP A 260 -25.73 18.74 7.52
CA TRP A 260 -26.45 19.83 8.15
C TRP A 260 -25.56 20.60 9.11
N HIS A 261 -25.81 21.90 9.24
CA HIS A 261 -25.22 22.72 10.30
C HIS A 261 -26.31 23.42 11.10
N GLY A 262 -26.03 23.66 12.38
CA GLY A 262 -26.93 24.34 13.29
C GLY A 262 -26.41 25.72 13.69
N GLU A 263 -27.32 26.67 13.86
CA GLU A 263 -27.05 28.01 14.38
C GLU A 263 -28.21 28.54 15.22
N LEU A 264 -27.91 29.42 16.17
CA LEU A 264 -28.89 30.21 16.90
C LEU A 264 -29.31 31.37 16.02
N LEU A 265 -30.59 31.48 15.67
CA LEU A 265 -31.21 32.58 14.94
C LEU A 265 -31.94 33.48 15.94
N ARG A 266 -31.45 34.71 16.10
CA ARG A 266 -32.03 35.71 17.00
C ARG A 266 -33.22 36.44 16.36
N PRO A 267 -34.11 37.06 17.18
CA PRO A 267 -35.25 37.83 16.67
C PRO A 267 -34.87 39.01 15.75
N ASP A 268 -33.66 39.56 15.90
CA ASP A 268 -33.13 40.63 15.05
C ASP A 268 -32.59 40.14 13.69
N GLY A 269 -32.68 38.83 13.43
CA GLY A 269 -32.20 38.18 12.21
C GLY A 269 -30.70 37.85 12.23
N SER A 270 -29.95 38.24 13.28
CA SER A 270 -28.55 37.83 13.43
C SER A 270 -28.46 36.34 13.79
N THR A 271 -27.39 35.70 13.32
CA THR A 271 -27.14 34.28 13.63
C THR A 271 -25.81 34.06 14.31
N GLU A 272 -25.76 33.00 15.10
CA GLU A 272 -24.55 32.58 15.78
C GLU A 272 -24.40 31.05 15.77
N ARG A 273 -23.25 30.57 15.29
CA ARG A 273 -22.97 29.13 15.23
C ARG A 273 -22.35 28.67 16.56
N PRO A 274 -23.02 27.80 17.34
CA PRO A 274 -22.43 27.28 18.55
C PRO A 274 -21.29 26.31 18.19
N VAL A 275 -20.12 26.50 18.80
CA VAL A 275 -19.01 25.54 18.66
C VAL A 275 -19.27 24.31 19.51
N LEU A 276 -18.68 23.19 19.16
CA LEU A 276 -18.80 21.97 19.93
C LEU A 276 -17.80 22.01 21.11
N ASP A 277 -18.29 21.93 22.35
CA ASP A 277 -17.43 21.87 23.53
C ASP A 277 -16.83 20.47 23.70
N GLU A 278 -15.52 20.36 23.48
CA GLU A 278 -14.76 19.10 23.55
C GLU A 278 -14.42 18.66 24.98
N ARG A 279 -14.65 19.51 26.00
CA ARG A 279 -14.26 19.20 27.39
C ARG A 279 -15.11 18.12 28.05
N PRO A 280 -16.47 18.16 27.99
CA PRO A 280 -17.29 17.12 28.60
C PRO A 280 -17.39 15.86 27.73
N TRP A 281 -17.00 15.90 26.45
CA TRP A 281 -17.34 14.86 25.48
C TRP A 281 -16.25 14.61 24.43
N PRO A 282 -16.04 13.34 24.00
CA PRO A 282 -14.94 12.94 23.12
C PRO A 282 -14.96 13.47 21.67
N GLY A 283 -15.82 14.42 21.30
CA GLY A 283 -15.74 15.06 19.97
C GLY A 283 -16.54 14.38 18.84
N GLY A 284 -17.34 13.33 19.12
CA GLY A 284 -18.29 12.75 18.15
C GLY A 284 -19.37 11.85 18.77
N MET A 285 -20.53 11.71 18.13
CA MET A 285 -21.61 10.80 18.55
C MET A 285 -22.26 10.15 17.34
N VAL A 286 -22.65 8.88 17.48
CA VAL A 286 -23.38 8.12 16.46
C VAL A 286 -24.66 7.60 17.09
N LEU A 287 -25.81 7.93 16.48
CA LEU A 287 -27.14 7.47 16.90
C LEU A 287 -27.81 6.69 15.77
N ALA A 288 -28.56 5.65 16.13
CA ALA A 288 -29.44 4.96 15.20
C ALA A 288 -30.70 5.80 14.98
N ARG A 289 -31.17 5.88 13.73
CA ARG A 289 -32.40 6.62 13.40
C ARG A 289 -33.58 5.66 13.22
N PRO A 290 -34.80 6.02 13.66
CA PRO A 290 -35.99 5.17 13.50
C PRO A 290 -36.30 4.81 12.05
N ALA A 291 -36.17 5.78 11.13
CA ALA A 291 -36.35 5.56 9.68
C ALA A 291 -35.20 4.74 9.02
N GLY A 292 -34.22 4.30 9.80
CA GLY A 292 -33.03 3.59 9.35
C GLY A 292 -31.81 4.49 9.13
N GLY A 293 -30.63 3.86 9.20
CA GLY A 293 -29.34 4.55 9.09
C GLY A 293 -28.87 5.21 10.39
N ALA A 294 -27.89 6.09 10.27
CA ALA A 294 -27.16 6.70 11.37
C ALA A 294 -27.20 8.24 11.29
N LEU A 295 -27.34 8.89 12.44
CA LEU A 295 -27.01 10.29 12.64
C LEU A 295 -25.62 10.36 13.28
N LEU A 296 -24.63 10.84 12.54
CA LEU A 296 -23.28 11.13 13.04
C LEU A 296 -23.18 12.62 13.33
N VAL A 297 -22.88 12.99 14.58
CA VAL A 297 -22.45 14.34 14.93
C VAL A 297 -20.93 14.35 14.96
N ARG A 298 -20.30 15.11 14.06
CA ARG A 298 -18.84 15.22 13.97
C ARG A 298 -18.36 16.65 14.16
N GLN A 299 -17.10 16.80 14.54
CA GLN A 299 -16.44 18.10 14.67
C GLN A 299 -15.60 18.44 13.43
N LEU A 300 -15.76 19.65 12.91
CA LEU A 300 -14.95 20.22 11.83
C LEU A 300 -13.66 20.89 12.35
N ALA A 301 -12.76 21.27 11.43
CA ALA A 301 -11.42 21.80 11.73
C ALA A 301 -11.45 23.07 12.58
N ASP A 302 -12.45 23.87 12.29
CA ASP A 302 -12.79 25.12 12.95
C ASP A 302 -13.56 24.91 14.26
N GLY A 303 -13.83 23.67 14.66
CA GLY A 303 -14.48 23.29 15.89
C GLY A 303 -16.01 23.40 15.89
N TYR A 304 -16.64 23.65 14.74
CA TYR A 304 -18.11 23.63 14.63
C TYR A 304 -18.63 22.19 14.46
N PRO A 305 -19.85 21.89 14.95
CA PRO A 305 -20.50 20.62 14.69
C PRO A 305 -21.02 20.56 13.25
N GLU A 306 -20.99 19.36 12.67
CA GLU A 306 -21.73 19.00 11.45
C GLU A 306 -22.55 17.75 11.77
N PHE A 307 -23.84 17.79 11.43
CA PHE A 307 -24.77 16.68 11.62
C PHE A 307 -24.91 15.94 10.29
N CYS A 308 -24.58 14.66 10.28
CA CYS A 308 -24.51 13.84 9.09
C CYS A 308 -25.51 12.69 9.18
N ALA A 309 -26.61 12.78 8.44
CA ALA A 309 -27.52 11.66 8.22
C ALA A 309 -26.97 10.79 7.08
N GLN A 310 -26.80 9.49 7.33
CA GLN A 310 -26.17 8.55 6.38
C GLN A 310 -26.61 7.11 6.63
N PRO A 311 -26.35 6.14 5.72
CA PRO A 311 -26.85 4.77 5.87
C PRO A 311 -26.18 4.00 7.01
N GLY A 312 -24.99 4.43 7.44
CA GLY A 312 -24.29 3.90 8.59
C GLY A 312 -23.10 4.78 8.97
N ALA A 313 -22.54 4.59 10.16
CA ALA A 313 -21.40 5.35 10.65
C ALA A 313 -20.56 4.53 11.65
N VAL A 314 -19.26 4.80 11.67
CA VAL A 314 -18.29 4.19 12.59
C VAL A 314 -17.41 5.27 13.18
N LEU A 315 -17.49 5.43 14.50
CA LEU A 315 -16.72 6.42 15.25
C LEU A 315 -15.83 5.73 16.29
N VAL A 316 -14.53 5.73 16.06
CA VAL A 316 -13.49 5.21 16.95
C VAL A 316 -13.28 6.18 18.11
N ASP A 317 -13.45 5.71 19.33
CA ASP A 317 -13.24 6.52 20.54
C ASP A 317 -11.88 6.28 21.23
N ARG A 318 -11.37 5.05 21.13
CA ARG A 318 -10.13 4.65 21.80
C ARG A 318 -9.26 3.78 20.92
N ILE A 319 -7.94 4.00 21.00
CA ILE A 319 -6.90 3.24 20.34
C ILE A 319 -5.98 2.65 21.42
N THR A 320 -5.90 1.33 21.49
CA THR A 320 -4.99 0.64 22.43
C THR A 320 -3.95 -0.13 21.62
N PRO A 321 -2.67 0.28 21.61
CA PRO A 321 -1.62 -0.49 20.95
C PRO A 321 -1.33 -1.79 21.71
N GLY A 322 -1.10 -2.88 20.98
CA GLY A 322 -0.70 -4.19 21.50
C GLY A 322 0.52 -4.75 20.78
N GLN A 323 0.92 -5.98 21.13
CA GLN A 323 2.08 -6.65 20.51
C GLN A 323 1.83 -7.04 19.04
N ASP A 324 0.59 -7.45 18.71
CA ASP A 324 0.19 -7.96 17.39
C ASP A 324 -0.68 -6.99 16.57
N GLY A 325 -0.75 -5.72 16.97
CA GLY A 325 -1.55 -4.70 16.27
C GLY A 325 -2.22 -3.71 17.21
N PHE A 326 -3.45 -3.32 16.88
CA PHE A 326 -4.22 -2.33 17.63
C PHE A 326 -5.59 -2.89 18.03
N ARG A 327 -6.08 -2.52 19.21
CA ARG A 327 -7.49 -2.69 19.59
C ARG A 327 -8.19 -1.34 19.53
N LEU A 328 -9.31 -1.27 18.83
CA LEU A 328 -10.13 -0.07 18.74
C LEU A 328 -11.48 -0.30 19.40
N THR A 329 -11.90 0.62 20.26
CA THR A 329 -13.29 0.70 20.73
C THR A 329 -14.02 1.72 19.86
N ALA A 330 -15.12 1.32 19.22
CA ALA A 330 -15.87 2.15 18.29
C ALA A 330 -17.39 2.13 18.54
N HIS A 331 -18.04 3.27 18.36
CA HIS A 331 -19.49 3.37 18.27
C HIS A 331 -19.92 3.15 16.82
N THR A 332 -20.82 2.19 16.59
CA THR A 332 -21.18 1.75 15.24
C THR A 332 -22.68 1.67 15.06
N VAL A 333 -23.18 2.24 13.97
CA VAL A 333 -24.54 1.99 13.46
C VAL A 333 -24.38 1.59 12.00
N LEU A 334 -24.64 0.32 11.70
CA LEU A 334 -24.54 -0.26 10.37
C LEU A 334 -25.82 -1.04 10.06
N PRO A 335 -26.29 -1.06 8.81
CA PRO A 335 -27.53 -1.71 8.43
C PRO A 335 -27.46 -3.24 8.60
N GLY A 336 -28.61 -3.86 8.89
CA GLY A 336 -28.77 -5.31 9.03
C GLY A 336 -28.28 -5.89 10.37
N GLY A 337 -28.75 -7.10 10.69
CA GLY A 337 -28.41 -7.82 11.93
C GLY A 337 -27.29 -8.86 11.81
N GLY A 338 -26.70 -9.03 10.62
CA GLY A 338 -25.67 -10.04 10.36
C GLY A 338 -24.28 -9.68 10.93
N PRO A 339 -23.31 -10.62 10.81
CA PRO A 339 -21.93 -10.40 11.24
C PRO A 339 -21.28 -9.24 10.45
N LEU A 340 -20.26 -8.63 11.06
CA LEU A 340 -19.51 -7.53 10.46
C LEU A 340 -18.15 -8.03 9.93
N GLU A 341 -17.59 -7.27 8.99
CA GLU A 341 -16.25 -7.46 8.47
C GLU A 341 -15.47 -6.15 8.55
N LEU A 342 -14.31 -6.17 9.20
CA LEU A 342 -13.28 -5.14 9.09
C LEU A 342 -12.50 -5.36 7.80
N VAL A 343 -12.44 -4.32 6.96
CA VAL A 343 -11.81 -4.35 5.65
C VAL A 343 -10.62 -3.40 5.65
N LEU A 344 -9.42 -3.96 5.40
CA LEU A 344 -8.18 -3.22 5.19
C LEU A 344 -7.92 -3.18 3.68
N ARG A 345 -8.04 -1.99 3.08
CA ARG A 345 -7.82 -1.79 1.64
C ARG A 345 -6.53 -1.03 1.40
N HIS A 346 -5.59 -1.62 0.67
CA HIS A 346 -4.35 -0.95 0.34
C HIS A 346 -4.61 0.24 -0.61
N GLY A 347 -3.94 1.37 -0.39
CA GLY A 347 -4.21 2.66 -1.03
C GLY A 347 -3.87 2.78 -2.53
N ASN A 348 -3.45 1.70 -3.18
CA ASN A 348 -3.37 1.60 -4.65
C ASN A 348 -4.51 0.72 -5.24
N GLY A 349 -5.41 0.25 -4.36
CA GLY A 349 -6.53 -0.64 -4.69
C GLY A 349 -6.12 -2.06 -5.10
N THR A 350 -4.88 -2.50 -4.87
CA THR A 350 -4.40 -3.82 -5.31
C THR A 350 -4.72 -4.95 -4.36
N ARG A 351 -5.08 -4.66 -3.11
CA ARG A 351 -5.24 -5.68 -2.07
C ARG A 351 -6.31 -5.27 -1.07
N GLU A 352 -7.10 -6.26 -0.67
CA GLU A 352 -8.11 -6.15 0.36
C GLU A 352 -7.92 -7.32 1.33
N ILE A 353 -7.89 -7.04 2.64
CA ILE A 353 -7.85 -8.04 3.69
C ILE A 353 -9.11 -7.87 4.53
N ARG A 354 -9.76 -8.98 4.87
CA ARG A 354 -11.03 -9.00 5.60
C ARG A 354 -10.86 -9.76 6.91
N HIS A 355 -11.37 -9.20 7.99
CA HIS A 355 -11.39 -9.83 9.30
C HIS A 355 -12.82 -9.84 9.84
N PRO A 356 -13.34 -11.00 10.30
CA PRO A 356 -14.64 -11.06 10.92
C PRO A 356 -14.64 -10.23 12.20
N VAL A 357 -15.77 -9.56 12.46
CA VAL A 357 -16.00 -8.74 13.64
C VAL A 357 -17.34 -9.12 14.24
N GLU A 358 -17.34 -9.43 15.53
CA GLU A 358 -18.57 -9.63 16.29
C GLU A 358 -19.29 -8.29 16.47
N ARG A 359 -20.61 -8.30 16.29
CA ARG A 359 -21.43 -7.10 16.47
C ARG A 359 -21.65 -6.88 17.96
N ALA A 360 -21.02 -5.84 18.50
CA ALA A 360 -21.18 -5.39 19.89
C ALA A 360 -21.40 -3.87 19.94
N ALA A 361 -21.91 -3.37 21.08
CA ALA A 361 -22.09 -1.94 21.33
C ALA A 361 -21.49 -1.59 22.71
N PRO A 362 -20.32 -0.91 22.77
CA PRO A 362 -19.47 -0.52 21.64
C PRO A 362 -18.84 -1.72 20.92
N ALA A 363 -18.47 -1.53 19.65
CA ALA A 363 -17.76 -2.53 18.86
C ALA A 363 -16.27 -2.56 19.23
N GLU A 364 -15.73 -3.76 19.42
CA GLU A 364 -14.31 -3.99 19.67
C GLU A 364 -13.64 -4.52 18.38
N LEU A 365 -12.81 -3.69 17.75
CA LEU A 365 -12.15 -4.01 16.50
C LEU A 365 -10.69 -4.36 16.76
N THR A 366 -10.28 -5.57 16.40
CA THR A 366 -8.85 -5.91 16.35
C THR A 366 -8.31 -5.58 14.97
N LEU A 367 -7.38 -4.62 14.91
CA LEU A 367 -6.65 -4.26 13.71
C LEU A 367 -5.37 -5.07 13.62
N PRO A 368 -5.31 -6.06 12.72
CA PRO A 368 -4.10 -6.83 12.52
C PRO A 368 -3.09 -6.03 11.72
N VAL A 369 -1.82 -6.21 12.06
CA VAL A 369 -0.69 -5.60 11.34
C VAL A 369 0.14 -6.62 10.56
N ALA A 370 -0.43 -7.83 10.41
CA ALA A 370 0.08 -8.93 9.62
C ALA A 370 -1.08 -9.66 8.93
N ALA A 371 -0.79 -10.27 7.78
CA ALA A 371 -1.72 -11.05 7.00
C ALA A 371 -1.20 -12.49 6.84
N THR A 372 -2.12 -13.45 6.83
CA THR A 372 -1.82 -14.84 6.49
C THR A 372 -1.93 -14.98 4.96
N ALA A 373 -0.86 -15.44 4.32
CA ALA A 373 -0.86 -15.76 2.90
C ALA A 373 -1.54 -17.12 2.64
N ALA A 374 -1.79 -17.43 1.37
CA ALA A 374 -2.47 -18.66 0.96
C ALA A 374 -1.71 -19.96 1.32
N ASP A 375 -0.42 -19.87 1.64
CA ASP A 375 0.41 -20.99 2.12
C ASP A 375 0.46 -21.09 3.65
N LEU A 376 -0.40 -20.33 4.35
CA LEU A 376 -0.49 -20.19 5.82
C LEU A 376 0.68 -19.45 6.47
N SER A 377 1.64 -18.94 5.69
CA SER A 377 2.69 -18.10 6.23
C SER A 377 2.13 -16.74 6.68
N ARG A 378 2.62 -16.22 7.81
CA ARG A 378 2.20 -14.92 8.36
C ARG A 378 3.25 -13.87 8.04
N HIS A 379 2.85 -12.84 7.30
CA HIS A 379 3.71 -11.72 6.92
C HIS A 379 3.20 -10.40 7.49
N PRO A 380 4.09 -9.48 7.92
CA PRO A 380 3.69 -8.10 8.17
C PRO A 380 2.96 -7.50 6.97
N LEU A 381 1.98 -6.62 7.20
CA LEU A 381 1.28 -5.95 6.09
C LEU A 381 2.28 -5.30 5.13
N ARG A 382 2.06 -5.44 3.82
CA ARG A 382 2.91 -4.81 2.81
C ARG A 382 2.96 -3.28 3.01
N ARG A 383 4.12 -2.68 2.72
CA ARG A 383 4.35 -1.24 2.88
C ARG A 383 3.36 -0.43 2.07
N GLY A 384 2.88 0.67 2.66
CA GLY A 384 1.93 1.57 2.07
C GLY A 384 0.82 1.94 3.04
N VAL A 385 -0.07 2.83 2.58
CA VAL A 385 -1.21 3.30 3.34
C VAL A 385 -2.37 2.36 3.13
N TRP A 386 -2.99 1.93 4.21
CA TRP A 386 -4.18 1.08 4.23
C TRP A 386 -5.37 1.89 4.74
N GLU A 387 -6.43 1.93 3.94
CA GLU A 387 -7.74 2.44 4.35
C GLU A 387 -8.45 1.42 5.22
N LEU A 388 -9.10 1.90 6.27
CA LEU A 388 -9.80 1.07 7.23
C LEU A 388 -11.29 1.30 7.10
N ARG A 389 -12.03 0.21 6.88
CA ARG A 389 -13.46 0.24 6.63
C ARG A 389 -14.17 -0.85 7.43
N LEU A 390 -15.43 -0.64 7.78
CA LEU A 390 -16.28 -1.65 8.40
C LEU A 390 -17.56 -1.80 7.57
N ARG A 391 -18.02 -3.04 7.38
CA ARG A 391 -19.26 -3.34 6.64
C ARG A 391 -19.98 -4.57 7.22
N PRO A 392 -21.28 -4.75 6.95
CA PRO A 392 -21.92 -6.06 7.11
C PRO A 392 -21.31 -7.08 6.14
N ALA A 393 -21.13 -8.32 6.59
CA ALA A 393 -20.58 -9.39 5.76
C ALA A 393 -21.42 -9.60 4.49
N GLY A 394 -20.76 -9.72 3.35
CA GLY A 394 -21.43 -9.89 2.04
C GLY A 394 -22.12 -8.65 1.47
N ARG A 395 -22.03 -7.48 2.13
CA ARG A 395 -22.63 -6.20 1.68
C ARG A 395 -21.59 -5.09 1.45
N PRO A 396 -20.75 -5.18 0.40
CA PRO A 396 -19.73 -4.18 0.10
C PRO A 396 -20.28 -2.78 -0.15
N GLU A 397 -21.53 -2.66 -0.60
CA GLU A 397 -22.22 -1.39 -0.83
C GLU A 397 -22.53 -0.61 0.47
N ALA A 398 -22.57 -1.29 1.62
CA ALA A 398 -22.87 -0.71 2.92
C ALA A 398 -21.61 -0.37 3.75
N GLU A 399 -20.45 -0.27 3.09
CA GLU A 399 -19.16 -0.02 3.73
C GLU A 399 -19.00 1.41 4.26
N GLN A 400 -18.47 1.54 5.48
CA GLN A 400 -18.21 2.83 6.13
C GLN A 400 -16.74 3.00 6.54
N PRO A 401 -16.13 4.20 6.37
CA PRO A 401 -14.81 4.47 6.91
C PRO A 401 -14.81 4.54 8.43
N LEU A 402 -13.68 4.19 9.05
CA LEU A 402 -13.45 4.41 10.47
C LEU A 402 -13.11 5.89 10.70
N LEU A 403 -14.03 6.64 11.31
CA LEU A 403 -13.82 8.03 11.69
C LEU A 403 -13.33 8.12 13.14
N LEU A 404 -12.55 9.14 13.46
CA LEU A 404 -11.98 9.36 14.78
C LEU A 404 -12.82 10.36 15.58
N SER A 405 -13.10 10.01 16.83
CA SER A 405 -13.45 10.98 17.86
C SER A 405 -12.23 11.87 18.15
N ARG A 406 -12.45 13.03 18.76
CA ARG A 406 -11.37 13.92 19.19
C ARG A 406 -10.48 13.27 20.25
N ARG A 407 -11.06 12.44 21.13
CA ARG A 407 -10.31 11.64 22.10
C ARG A 407 -9.38 10.64 21.41
N ALA A 408 -9.85 9.96 20.37
CA ALA A 408 -9.02 9.05 19.57
C ALA A 408 -7.95 9.82 18.76
N LEU A 409 -8.31 10.97 18.19
CA LEU A 409 -7.39 11.82 17.42
C LEU A 409 -6.19 12.28 18.27
N ALA A 410 -6.39 12.58 19.55
CA ALA A 410 -5.31 12.95 20.47
C ALA A 410 -4.30 11.82 20.74
N GLN A 411 -4.63 10.56 20.42
CA GLN A 411 -3.74 9.40 20.55
C GLN A 411 -2.84 9.20 19.32
N LEU A 412 -2.98 10.04 18.28
CA LEU A 412 -2.25 9.90 17.02
C LEU A 412 -1.03 10.84 16.92
N PRO A 413 0.03 10.44 16.20
CA PRO A 413 0.22 9.11 15.59
C PRO A 413 0.45 8.03 16.66
N CYS A 414 -0.14 6.85 16.45
CA CYS A 414 0.06 5.69 17.33
C CYS A 414 0.80 4.61 16.54
N ALA A 415 1.96 4.16 17.02
CA ALA A 415 2.80 3.21 16.29
C ALA A 415 3.05 1.93 17.09
N VAL A 416 3.05 0.80 16.39
CA VAL A 416 3.52 -0.49 16.91
C VAL A 416 4.64 -1.01 16.01
N LYS A 417 5.65 -1.63 16.63
CA LYS A 417 6.70 -2.33 15.89
C LYS A 417 6.14 -3.66 15.40
N LEU A 418 6.36 -3.97 14.14
CA LEU A 418 5.94 -5.25 13.58
C LEU A 418 6.96 -6.29 14.01
N GLY A 419 6.53 -7.23 14.85
CA GLY A 419 7.29 -8.41 15.19
C GLY A 419 7.70 -9.12 13.91
N VAL A 420 9.00 -9.17 13.67
CA VAL A 420 9.56 -9.86 12.53
C VAL A 420 9.60 -11.34 12.92
N THR A 421 8.73 -12.15 12.29
CA THR A 421 8.66 -13.60 12.53
C THR A 421 10.06 -14.22 12.43
N ALA A 422 10.33 -15.23 13.24
CA ALA A 422 11.62 -15.91 13.28
C ALA A 422 12.12 -16.24 11.86
N GLY A 423 13.30 -15.74 11.50
CA GLY A 423 13.88 -15.89 10.14
C GLY A 423 13.72 -14.68 9.22
N VAL A 424 13.06 -13.60 9.64
CA VAL A 424 13.04 -12.32 8.91
C VAL A 424 13.92 -11.28 9.64
N VAL A 425 14.54 -10.38 8.88
CA VAL A 425 15.78 -9.62 9.20
C VAL A 425 15.81 -8.90 10.57
N ALA A 426 16.87 -9.14 11.35
CA ALA A 426 17.31 -8.26 12.43
C ALA A 426 17.94 -6.98 11.83
N GLY A 427 17.30 -5.82 12.01
CA GLY A 427 17.88 -4.51 11.63
C GLY A 427 16.94 -3.50 10.97
N GLY A 428 15.74 -3.92 10.52
CA GLY A 428 14.71 -3.02 10.01
C GLY A 428 13.43 -3.12 10.84
N ALA A 429 13.16 -2.14 11.71
CA ALA A 429 11.93 -2.13 12.49
C ALA A 429 10.79 -1.58 11.63
N LYS A 430 10.21 -2.43 10.76
CA LYS A 430 8.94 -2.14 10.10
C LYS A 430 7.91 -1.77 11.15
N GLN A 431 7.15 -0.69 10.95
CA GLN A 431 6.13 -0.22 11.88
C GLN A 431 4.79 -0.19 11.19
N ALA A 432 3.74 -0.38 11.97
CA ALA A 432 2.41 0.06 11.60
C ALA A 432 2.10 1.32 12.38
N VAL A 433 1.72 2.38 11.68
CA VAL A 433 1.44 3.70 12.27
C VAL A 433 0.01 4.09 11.93
N LEU A 434 -0.84 4.15 12.95
CA LEU A 434 -2.16 4.77 12.83
C LEU A 434 -2.01 6.29 12.71
N GLN A 435 -2.70 6.86 11.73
CA GLN A 435 -2.72 8.29 11.45
C GLN A 435 -4.12 8.74 11.03
N SER A 436 -4.36 10.04 11.08
CA SER A 436 -5.56 10.66 10.52
C SER A 436 -5.28 11.22 9.14
N ARG A 437 -6.26 11.13 8.25
CA ARG A 437 -6.28 11.79 6.94
C ARG A 437 -7.66 12.38 6.67
N TRP A 438 -7.73 13.42 5.84
CA TRP A 438 -9.00 14.04 5.41
C TRP A 438 -9.89 14.41 6.60
N HIS A 439 -9.34 15.19 7.54
CA HIS A 439 -9.93 15.55 8.84
C HIS A 439 -9.78 14.42 9.87
N ASN A 440 -10.69 13.46 9.90
CA ASN A 440 -10.76 12.47 10.97
C ASN A 440 -10.87 11.02 10.49
N THR A 441 -10.57 10.71 9.23
CA THR A 441 -10.55 9.32 8.77
C THR A 441 -9.27 8.63 9.27
N LEU A 442 -9.43 7.50 9.95
CA LEU A 442 -8.32 6.68 10.42
C LEU A 442 -7.71 5.88 9.26
N ILE A 443 -6.40 5.94 9.14
CA ILE A 443 -5.61 5.15 8.20
C ILE A 443 -4.49 4.41 8.95
N LEU A 444 -3.99 3.35 8.33
CA LEU A 444 -2.85 2.58 8.82
C LEU A 444 -1.71 2.67 7.81
N ASP A 445 -0.61 3.33 8.17
CA ASP A 445 0.62 3.37 7.38
C ASP A 445 1.54 2.21 7.79
N SER A 446 1.68 1.20 6.92
CA SER A 446 2.69 0.16 7.05
C SER A 446 3.99 0.69 6.46
N THR A 447 4.97 0.98 7.31
CA THR A 447 6.22 1.60 6.85
C THR A 447 7.04 0.61 6.02
N PRO A 448 7.89 1.07 5.09
CA PRO A 448 8.92 0.21 4.48
C PRO A 448 9.87 -0.39 5.54
N VAL A 449 10.44 -1.56 5.24
CA VAL A 449 11.47 -2.20 6.08
C VAL A 449 12.77 -1.39 6.20
N LEU A 450 13.12 -0.63 5.16
CA LEU A 450 14.24 0.30 5.18
C LEU A 450 13.85 1.57 5.93
N ALA A 451 14.72 2.06 6.81
CA ALA A 451 14.50 3.34 7.47
C ALA A 451 14.55 4.50 6.44
N PRO A 452 13.93 5.66 6.73
CA PRO A 452 14.05 6.87 5.90
C PRO A 452 15.50 7.24 5.55
N ALA A 453 16.41 7.06 6.51
CA ALA A 453 17.85 7.30 6.33
C ALA A 453 18.51 6.35 5.32
N GLU A 454 18.00 5.12 5.15
CA GLU A 454 18.54 4.12 4.22
C GLU A 454 17.94 4.29 2.82
N ARG A 455 16.63 4.59 2.72
CA ARG A 455 15.89 4.58 1.45
C ARG A 455 15.83 5.92 0.72
N SER A 456 16.32 7.00 1.32
CA SER A 456 16.37 8.31 0.64
C SER A 456 17.16 8.22 -0.67
N ARG A 457 16.78 9.00 -1.69
CA ARG A 457 17.51 9.00 -2.97
C ARG A 457 18.96 9.46 -2.82
N TYR A 458 19.23 10.34 -1.87
CA TYR A 458 20.59 10.74 -1.51
C TYR A 458 21.41 9.55 -1.02
N THR A 459 20.88 8.78 -0.07
CA THR A 459 21.56 7.61 0.48
C THR A 459 21.73 6.52 -0.57
N GLN A 460 20.68 6.22 -1.35
CA GLN A 460 20.75 5.22 -2.42
C GLN A 460 21.79 5.59 -3.50
N ARG A 461 21.90 6.89 -3.85
CA ARG A 461 22.98 7.36 -4.73
C ARG A 461 24.35 7.09 -4.11
N LYS A 462 24.56 7.45 -2.84
CA LYS A 462 25.84 7.22 -2.14
C LYS A 462 26.19 5.74 -2.05
N LEU A 463 25.23 4.89 -1.69
CA LEU A 463 25.39 3.43 -1.64
C LEU A 463 25.87 2.90 -2.99
N ARG A 464 25.27 3.37 -4.10
CA ARG A 464 25.64 2.96 -5.45
C ARG A 464 26.98 3.51 -5.93
N THR A 465 27.29 4.78 -5.66
CA THR A 465 28.45 5.47 -6.28
C THR A 465 29.68 5.52 -5.40
N VAL A 466 29.56 5.21 -4.10
CA VAL A 466 30.66 5.27 -3.13
C VAL A 466 30.81 3.92 -2.42
N ASP A 467 29.76 3.47 -1.74
CA ASP A 467 29.87 2.32 -0.83
C ASP A 467 30.00 0.99 -1.60
N TYR A 468 29.25 0.78 -2.68
CA TYR A 468 29.35 -0.40 -3.56
C TYR A 468 30.72 -0.50 -4.26
N PRO A 469 31.26 0.55 -4.92
CA PRO A 469 32.62 0.52 -5.47
C PRO A 469 33.70 0.27 -4.40
N ALA A 470 33.53 0.80 -3.20
CA ALA A 470 34.44 0.51 -2.08
C ALA A 470 34.35 -0.95 -1.65
N ALA A 471 33.14 -1.50 -1.52
CA ALA A 471 32.93 -2.90 -1.17
C ALA A 471 33.49 -3.87 -2.23
N ARG A 472 33.45 -3.50 -3.52
CA ARG A 472 34.05 -4.29 -4.62
C ARG A 472 35.58 -4.41 -4.53
N ARG A 473 36.26 -3.66 -3.66
CA ARG A 473 37.71 -3.82 -3.40
C ARG A 473 38.02 -4.81 -2.29
N ARG A 474 37.01 -5.27 -1.53
CA ARG A 474 37.18 -6.27 -0.48
C ARG A 474 37.25 -7.68 -1.07
N PRO A 475 37.87 -8.66 -0.39
CA PRO A 475 37.89 -10.05 -0.87
C PRO A 475 36.49 -10.61 -1.14
N LEU A 476 36.38 -11.52 -2.12
CA LEU A 476 35.16 -12.28 -2.34
C LEU A 476 34.94 -13.25 -1.17
N ARG A 477 33.72 -13.32 -0.68
CA ARG A 477 33.25 -14.26 0.34
C ARG A 477 32.79 -15.55 -0.33
N PRO A 478 33.00 -16.73 0.29
CA PRO A 478 32.35 -17.98 -0.11
C PRO A 478 30.85 -17.89 0.22
N ALA A 479 30.11 -17.12 -0.59
CA ALA A 479 28.71 -16.80 -0.36
C ALA A 479 27.94 -16.79 -1.67
N VAL A 480 26.65 -17.15 -1.59
CA VAL A 480 25.68 -17.08 -2.68
C VAL A 480 24.62 -16.05 -2.33
N LEU A 481 24.43 -15.04 -3.18
CA LEU A 481 23.31 -14.11 -3.10
C LEU A 481 22.23 -14.53 -4.11
N TYR A 482 21.04 -14.82 -3.60
CA TYR A 482 19.86 -15.19 -4.38
C TYR A 482 18.91 -13.99 -4.52
N ASP A 483 18.54 -13.63 -5.74
CA ASP A 483 17.52 -12.61 -6.02
C ASP A 483 16.40 -13.19 -6.89
N VAL A 484 15.21 -13.30 -6.30
CA VAL A 484 14.03 -13.89 -6.92
C VAL A 484 12.96 -12.82 -7.11
N PHE A 485 12.73 -12.43 -8.37
CA PHE A 485 11.78 -11.39 -8.78
C PHE A 485 11.93 -10.05 -8.00
N GLY A 486 13.16 -9.67 -7.64
CA GLY A 486 13.43 -8.48 -6.81
C GLY A 486 13.12 -8.69 -5.33
N GLY A 487 13.37 -9.90 -4.82
CA GLY A 487 13.14 -10.31 -3.44
C GLY A 487 11.69 -10.61 -3.05
N ARG A 488 10.83 -11.03 -4.00
CA ARG A 488 9.39 -11.26 -3.75
C ARG A 488 9.04 -12.61 -3.11
N GLY A 489 9.99 -13.53 -2.98
CA GLY A 489 9.68 -14.85 -2.41
C GLY A 489 10.89 -15.77 -2.30
N TYR A 490 10.72 -16.87 -1.56
CA TYR A 490 11.61 -18.02 -1.58
C TYR A 490 11.03 -19.06 -2.54
N ALA A 491 11.40 -18.96 -3.83
CA ALA A 491 10.75 -19.71 -4.90
C ALA A 491 11.67 -19.89 -6.12
N ASP A 492 11.13 -20.54 -7.16
CA ASP A 492 11.70 -20.61 -8.50
C ASP A 492 13.05 -21.36 -8.58
N SER A 493 13.78 -21.25 -9.69
CA SER A 493 15.03 -22.00 -9.90
C SER A 493 16.10 -21.69 -8.85
N PRO A 494 16.25 -20.44 -8.37
CA PRO A 494 17.15 -20.14 -7.25
C PRO A 494 16.84 -20.91 -5.96
N ARG A 495 15.56 -21.20 -5.65
CA ARG A 495 15.19 -22.04 -4.48
C ARG A 495 15.71 -23.46 -4.64
N ALA A 496 15.54 -24.05 -5.82
CA ALA A 496 16.01 -25.42 -6.08
C ALA A 496 17.54 -25.52 -6.08
N ILE A 497 18.23 -24.50 -6.63
CA ILE A 497 19.70 -24.40 -6.57
C ILE A 497 20.18 -24.29 -5.13
N HIS A 498 19.54 -23.45 -4.31
CA HIS A 498 19.83 -23.37 -2.88
C HIS A 498 19.63 -24.72 -2.18
N ALA A 499 18.49 -25.37 -2.40
CA ALA A 499 18.18 -26.66 -1.80
C ALA A 499 19.23 -27.74 -2.16
N GLU A 500 19.69 -27.77 -3.41
CA GLU A 500 20.74 -28.69 -3.85
C GLU A 500 22.11 -28.38 -3.25
N LEU A 501 22.50 -27.10 -3.17
CA LEU A 501 23.75 -26.69 -2.48
C LEU A 501 23.72 -27.05 -0.99
N ALA A 502 22.59 -26.80 -0.32
CA ALA A 502 22.39 -27.14 1.08
C ALA A 502 22.43 -28.66 1.30
N ARG A 503 21.81 -29.45 0.40
CA ARG A 503 21.85 -30.92 0.44
C ARG A 503 23.28 -31.47 0.32
N ARG A 504 24.14 -30.80 -0.44
CA ARG A 504 25.57 -31.17 -0.59
C ARG A 504 26.44 -30.67 0.56
N ALA A 505 25.89 -29.93 1.53
CA ALA A 505 26.64 -29.26 2.59
C ALA A 505 27.79 -28.40 2.04
N ALA A 506 27.57 -27.72 0.92
CA ALA A 506 28.56 -26.82 0.35
C ALA A 506 28.93 -25.74 1.39
N PRO A 507 30.23 -25.45 1.64
CA PRO A 507 30.67 -24.50 2.67
C PRO A 507 30.49 -23.05 2.22
N LEU A 508 29.25 -22.68 1.90
CA LEU A 508 28.85 -21.37 1.38
C LEU A 508 27.84 -20.71 2.31
N GLU A 509 27.99 -19.40 2.53
CA GLU A 509 26.96 -18.61 3.18
C GLU A 509 25.82 -18.34 2.20
N HIS A 510 24.58 -18.63 2.61
CA HIS A 510 23.40 -18.41 1.78
C HIS A 510 22.70 -17.09 2.15
N LEU A 511 22.67 -16.16 1.21
CA LEU A 511 22.09 -14.82 1.35
C LEU A 511 20.87 -14.68 0.45
N TRP A 512 19.71 -14.35 0.98
CA TRP A 512 18.48 -14.27 0.19
C TRP A 512 17.88 -12.88 0.20
N VAL A 513 17.71 -12.25 -0.96
CA VAL A 513 17.12 -10.92 -1.07
C VAL A 513 15.63 -10.97 -0.72
N VAL A 514 15.18 -10.09 0.18
CA VAL A 514 13.79 -9.98 0.63
C VAL A 514 13.32 -8.53 0.50
N ASP A 515 12.27 -8.30 -0.29
CA ASP A 515 11.57 -7.02 -0.35
C ASP A 515 10.54 -6.95 0.78
N ASP A 516 10.67 -5.91 1.59
CA ASP A 516 9.63 -5.48 2.53
C ASP A 516 9.11 -6.54 3.54
N ALA A 517 9.97 -7.50 3.91
CA ALA A 517 9.62 -8.61 4.80
C ALA A 517 8.46 -9.48 4.27
N GLN A 518 8.32 -9.58 2.94
CA GLN A 518 7.25 -10.35 2.29
C GLN A 518 7.69 -11.76 1.86
N ALA A 519 8.82 -12.26 2.38
CA ALA A 519 9.28 -13.62 2.13
C ALA A 519 9.82 -14.23 3.44
N VAL A 520 9.49 -15.51 3.66
CA VAL A 520 10.06 -16.33 4.72
C VAL A 520 11.15 -17.19 4.09
N VAL A 521 12.33 -17.23 4.71
CA VAL A 521 13.48 -18.03 4.25
C VAL A 521 13.76 -19.15 5.26
N PRO A 522 14.24 -20.32 4.82
CA PRO A 522 14.49 -21.45 5.71
C PRO A 522 15.67 -21.19 6.66
N ALA A 523 15.76 -22.00 7.72
CA ALA A 523 16.90 -21.97 8.63
C ALA A 523 18.23 -22.18 7.89
N GLY A 524 19.29 -21.50 8.34
CA GLY A 524 20.60 -21.50 7.67
C GLY A 524 20.73 -20.49 6.52
N VAL A 525 19.64 -19.84 6.10
CA VAL A 525 19.65 -18.77 5.09
C VAL A 525 19.53 -17.42 5.77
N ARG A 526 20.43 -16.49 5.44
CA ARG A 526 20.39 -15.12 5.96
C ARG A 526 19.57 -14.23 5.02
N PRO A 527 18.42 -13.68 5.47
CA PRO A 527 17.67 -12.71 4.67
C PRO A 527 18.44 -11.39 4.55
N ILE A 528 18.39 -10.77 3.36
CA ILE A 528 19.02 -9.50 3.01
C ILE A 528 17.93 -8.54 2.55
N ARG A 529 17.78 -7.38 3.21
CA ARG A 529 16.77 -6.38 2.83
C ARG A 529 17.11 -5.80 1.47
N SER A 530 16.20 -5.86 0.52
CA SER A 530 16.42 -5.24 -0.79
C SER A 530 16.75 -3.75 -0.65
N HIS A 531 17.77 -3.27 -1.38
CA HIS A 531 18.28 -1.89 -1.36
C HIS A 531 18.89 -1.39 -0.04
N SER A 532 19.15 -2.25 0.94
CA SER A 532 19.87 -1.86 2.16
C SER A 532 21.38 -1.78 1.96
N PRO A 533 22.13 -1.15 2.89
CA PRO A 533 23.60 -1.17 2.84
C PRO A 533 24.19 -2.59 2.73
N GLU A 534 23.65 -3.56 3.48
CA GLU A 534 24.11 -4.95 3.41
C GLU A 534 23.79 -5.65 2.08
N TRP A 535 22.76 -5.21 1.34
CA TRP A 535 22.49 -5.71 -0.01
C TRP A 535 23.54 -5.24 -1.02
N TYR A 536 23.93 -3.96 -0.98
CA TYR A 536 25.03 -3.46 -1.83
C TYR A 536 26.36 -4.17 -1.50
N GLU A 537 26.63 -4.42 -0.22
CA GLU A 537 27.80 -5.19 0.19
C GLU A 537 27.75 -6.63 -0.32
N ALA A 538 26.60 -7.32 -0.19
CA ALA A 538 26.44 -8.69 -0.67
C ALA A 538 26.64 -8.79 -2.20
N LEU A 539 26.07 -7.87 -2.98
CA LEU A 539 26.30 -7.81 -4.43
C LEU A 539 27.79 -7.67 -4.79
N ALA A 540 28.52 -6.86 -4.02
CA ALA A 540 29.93 -6.60 -4.26
C ALA A 540 30.87 -7.75 -3.82
N THR A 541 30.47 -8.50 -2.79
CA THR A 541 31.37 -9.42 -2.08
C THR A 541 31.00 -10.89 -2.22
N SER A 542 29.79 -11.27 -2.63
CA SER A 542 29.44 -12.68 -2.85
C SER A 542 30.15 -13.25 -4.08
N ARG A 543 30.71 -14.46 -3.95
CA ARG A 543 31.29 -15.21 -5.07
C ARG A 543 30.25 -15.59 -6.11
N TYR A 544 29.04 -15.96 -5.68
CA TYR A 544 27.96 -16.35 -6.57
C TYR A 544 26.78 -15.39 -6.45
N LEU A 545 26.30 -14.88 -7.58
CA LEU A 545 25.04 -14.14 -7.69
C LEU A 545 24.07 -14.99 -8.53
N VAL A 546 22.93 -15.36 -7.97
CA VAL A 546 21.93 -16.22 -8.63
C VAL A 546 20.63 -15.43 -8.75
N GLY A 547 20.27 -15.05 -9.97
CA GLY A 547 19.05 -14.29 -10.26
C GLY A 547 18.18 -14.99 -11.29
N ASN A 548 16.87 -14.73 -11.26
CA ASN A 548 15.92 -15.25 -12.26
C ASN A 548 15.25 -14.16 -13.12
N THR A 549 15.57 -12.90 -12.82
CA THR A 549 15.12 -11.71 -13.56
C THR A 549 16.27 -10.72 -13.67
N HIS A 550 15.98 -9.52 -14.18
CA HIS A 550 16.96 -8.46 -14.36
C HIS A 550 17.68 -8.13 -13.05
N LEU A 551 19.00 -8.02 -13.14
CA LEU A 551 19.87 -7.57 -12.08
C LEU A 551 19.97 -6.04 -12.06
N PRO A 552 20.46 -5.44 -10.96
CA PRO A 552 20.62 -3.99 -10.89
C PRO A 552 21.53 -3.45 -12.00
N GLU A 553 21.10 -2.36 -12.64
CA GLU A 553 21.80 -1.77 -13.80
C GLU A 553 23.26 -1.39 -13.55
N PHE A 554 23.62 -1.05 -12.30
CA PHE A 554 24.98 -0.67 -11.92
C PHE A 554 25.88 -1.86 -11.56
N LEU A 555 25.35 -3.09 -11.62
CA LEU A 555 26.11 -4.28 -11.30
C LEU A 555 27.25 -4.42 -12.31
N GLU A 556 28.48 -4.53 -11.79
CA GLU A 556 29.65 -4.86 -12.60
C GLU A 556 30.31 -6.09 -12.01
N ARG A 557 30.18 -7.22 -12.71
CA ARG A 557 30.84 -8.47 -12.35
C ARG A 557 32.35 -8.28 -12.33
N ARG A 558 33.04 -8.85 -11.34
CA ARG A 558 34.51 -8.82 -11.22
C ARG A 558 35.11 -10.23 -11.35
N PRO A 559 36.43 -10.36 -11.62
CA PRO A 559 37.10 -11.66 -11.63
C PRO A 559 36.84 -12.45 -10.34
N GLY A 560 36.60 -13.76 -10.47
CA GLY A 560 36.24 -14.67 -9.38
C GLY A 560 34.77 -14.62 -8.96
N GLN A 561 33.96 -13.67 -9.47
CA GLN A 561 32.52 -13.63 -9.24
C GLN A 561 31.77 -14.29 -10.41
N VAL A 562 30.79 -15.13 -10.09
CA VAL A 562 29.94 -15.85 -11.05
C VAL A 562 28.52 -15.32 -10.95
N VAL A 563 27.98 -14.87 -12.08
CA VAL A 563 26.59 -14.39 -12.20
C VAL A 563 25.79 -15.42 -12.98
N LEU A 564 24.94 -16.16 -12.28
CA LEU A 564 24.01 -17.13 -12.86
C LEU A 564 22.66 -16.47 -13.08
N GLN A 565 22.26 -16.36 -14.35
CA GLN A 565 20.91 -15.98 -14.75
C GLN A 565 20.10 -17.24 -15.06
N THR A 566 19.10 -17.54 -14.24
CA THR A 566 18.21 -18.68 -14.48
C THR A 566 17.10 -18.37 -15.46
N TRP A 567 16.81 -17.08 -15.71
CA TRP A 567 15.55 -16.65 -16.32
C TRP A 567 14.33 -17.26 -15.62
N HIS A 568 13.14 -17.18 -16.21
CA HIS A 568 11.89 -17.51 -15.50
C HIS A 568 10.80 -18.16 -16.36
N GLY A 569 11.15 -18.76 -17.49
CA GLY A 569 10.19 -19.54 -18.27
C GLY A 569 10.65 -19.92 -19.66
N SER A 570 10.03 -20.96 -20.20
CA SER A 570 10.18 -21.39 -21.59
C SER A 570 9.47 -20.42 -22.55
N LEU A 571 9.96 -20.36 -23.78
CA LEU A 571 9.69 -19.23 -24.67
C LEU A 571 8.49 -19.48 -25.59
N LEU A 572 7.32 -18.94 -25.22
CA LEU A 572 6.19 -18.76 -26.14
C LEU A 572 6.26 -17.40 -26.84
N LYS A 573 6.28 -16.33 -26.04
CA LYS A 573 6.22 -14.93 -26.50
C LYS A 573 7.59 -14.47 -26.95
N ARG A 574 7.65 -13.61 -27.96
CA ARG A 574 8.90 -12.91 -28.30
C ARG A 574 9.38 -12.04 -27.13
N ILE A 575 10.69 -12.08 -26.85
CA ILE A 575 11.32 -11.37 -25.73
C ILE A 575 12.55 -10.57 -26.18
N ALA A 576 12.93 -9.59 -25.37
CA ALA A 576 14.14 -8.80 -25.56
C ALA A 576 14.28 -8.25 -26.99
N HIS A 577 15.41 -8.49 -27.66
CA HIS A 577 15.69 -7.96 -29.00
C HIS A 577 14.83 -8.59 -30.12
N ASP A 578 14.06 -9.64 -29.83
CA ASP A 578 13.13 -10.24 -30.79
C ASP A 578 11.73 -9.58 -30.76
N VAL A 579 11.47 -8.65 -29.83
CA VAL A 579 10.18 -7.95 -29.74
C VAL A 579 10.11 -6.86 -30.81
N ALA A 580 9.21 -7.03 -31.79
CA ALA A 580 8.99 -6.05 -32.85
C ALA A 580 8.12 -4.86 -32.41
N ASN A 581 7.41 -4.97 -31.28
CA ASN A 581 6.44 -3.97 -30.82
C ASN A 581 7.14 -2.70 -30.26
N PRO A 582 6.96 -1.52 -30.88
CA PRO A 582 7.57 -0.26 -30.43
C PRO A 582 7.13 0.19 -29.02
N LEU A 583 5.93 -0.19 -28.56
CA LEU A 583 5.46 0.09 -27.19
C LEU A 583 6.30 -0.65 -26.14
N LEU A 584 6.74 -1.87 -26.45
CA LEU A 584 7.56 -2.71 -25.58
C LEU A 584 9.06 -2.44 -25.73
N ALA A 585 9.48 -1.79 -26.82
CA ALA A 585 10.85 -1.32 -27.06
C ALA A 585 11.12 0.12 -26.56
N ARG A 586 10.15 0.80 -25.92
CA ARG A 586 10.26 2.22 -25.51
C ARG A 586 11.33 2.47 -24.42
N ALA A 587 12.07 3.57 -24.63
CA ALA A 587 13.00 4.30 -23.75
C ALA A 587 13.90 3.48 -22.78
N GLY A 588 14.98 2.90 -23.32
CA GLY A 588 16.14 2.47 -22.53
C GLY A 588 16.12 1.03 -22.03
N TYR A 589 15.03 0.26 -22.22
CA TYR A 589 14.98 -1.16 -21.86
C TYR A 589 16.09 -1.99 -22.50
N LEU A 590 16.14 -1.99 -23.84
CA LEU A 590 17.14 -2.75 -24.58
C LEU A 590 18.56 -2.25 -24.25
N ALA A 591 18.73 -0.93 -24.04
CA ALA A 591 20.01 -0.37 -23.64
C ALA A 591 20.44 -0.79 -22.22
N ALA A 592 19.50 -0.97 -21.29
CA ALA A 592 19.78 -1.51 -19.96
C ALA A 592 20.14 -3.00 -20.05
N LEU A 593 19.43 -3.75 -20.90
CA LEU A 593 19.72 -5.15 -21.17
C LEU A 593 21.11 -5.34 -21.80
N ASP A 594 21.48 -4.49 -22.76
CA ASP A 594 22.80 -4.51 -23.39
C ASP A 594 23.94 -4.19 -22.41
N ARG A 595 23.66 -3.50 -21.29
CA ARG A 595 24.60 -3.32 -20.17
C ARG A 595 24.62 -4.52 -19.23
N GLU A 596 23.48 -5.15 -19.01
CA GLU A 596 23.29 -6.24 -18.04
C GLU A 596 23.80 -7.59 -18.55
N VAL A 597 23.45 -7.99 -19.78
CA VAL A 597 23.76 -9.31 -20.37
C VAL A 597 25.26 -9.63 -20.33
N PRO A 598 26.19 -8.70 -20.63
CA PRO A 598 27.63 -8.97 -20.52
C PRO A 598 28.11 -9.30 -19.09
N GLN A 599 27.32 -8.97 -18.07
CA GLN A 599 27.65 -9.28 -16.68
C GLN A 599 27.36 -10.74 -16.34
N TRP A 600 26.54 -11.45 -17.13
CA TRP A 600 26.23 -12.85 -16.88
C TRP A 600 27.43 -13.75 -17.16
N SER A 601 27.65 -14.73 -16.29
CA SER A 601 28.64 -15.79 -16.47
C SER A 601 28.01 -17.05 -17.07
N LEU A 602 26.75 -17.30 -16.73
CA LEU A 602 25.99 -18.46 -17.17
C LEU A 602 24.52 -18.09 -17.31
N LEU A 603 23.89 -18.52 -18.42
CA LEU A 603 22.45 -18.43 -18.66
C LEU A 603 21.86 -19.83 -18.74
N LEU A 604 20.79 -20.12 -18.00
CA LEU A 604 20.10 -21.41 -18.11
C LEU A 604 19.16 -21.44 -19.32
N SER A 605 19.06 -22.61 -19.94
CA SER A 605 18.08 -22.93 -20.97
C SER A 605 17.26 -24.17 -20.56
N PRO A 606 15.93 -24.12 -20.70
CA PRO A 606 15.07 -25.25 -20.38
C PRO A 606 15.14 -26.37 -21.42
N SER A 607 15.41 -26.04 -22.70
CA SER A 607 15.41 -27.04 -23.76
C SER A 607 16.18 -26.62 -25.02
N ALA A 608 16.42 -27.59 -25.92
CA ALA A 608 17.04 -27.38 -27.23
C ALA A 608 16.25 -26.42 -28.11
N PHE A 609 14.94 -26.35 -27.92
CA PHE A 609 14.09 -25.34 -28.56
C PHE A 609 14.41 -23.92 -28.06
N ALA A 610 14.58 -23.75 -26.73
CA ALA A 610 14.76 -22.43 -26.13
C ALA A 610 16.20 -21.89 -26.30
N THR A 611 17.21 -22.77 -26.31
CA THR A 611 18.63 -22.41 -26.38
C THR A 611 18.98 -21.42 -27.51
N PRO A 612 18.65 -21.67 -28.80
CA PRO A 612 18.97 -20.73 -29.88
C PRO A 612 18.19 -19.41 -29.78
N ILE A 613 16.96 -19.45 -29.25
CA ILE A 613 16.14 -18.26 -29.07
C ILE A 613 16.72 -17.37 -27.97
N LEU A 614 17.07 -17.94 -26.81
CA LEU A 614 17.71 -17.21 -25.71
C LEU A 614 19.01 -16.54 -26.18
N ARG A 615 19.83 -17.27 -26.95
CA ARG A 615 21.07 -16.75 -27.53
C ARG A 615 20.82 -15.51 -28.39
N ARG A 616 19.86 -15.58 -29.33
CA ARG A 616 19.52 -14.47 -30.23
C ARG A 616 18.85 -13.31 -29.50
N ALA A 617 17.80 -13.59 -28.73
CA ALA A 617 16.95 -12.58 -28.11
C ALA A 617 17.73 -11.72 -27.09
N PHE A 618 18.67 -12.33 -26.35
CA PHE A 618 19.54 -11.60 -25.43
C PHE A 618 20.86 -11.14 -26.06
N ARG A 619 21.17 -11.55 -27.30
CA ARG A 619 22.49 -11.35 -27.93
C ARG A 619 23.63 -11.85 -27.03
N TYR A 620 23.38 -12.92 -26.29
CA TYR A 620 24.30 -13.41 -25.29
C TYR A 620 25.39 -14.27 -25.93
N THR A 621 26.64 -13.88 -25.73
CA THR A 621 27.82 -14.54 -26.29
C THR A 621 28.46 -15.55 -25.34
N GLY A 622 28.08 -15.53 -24.06
CA GLY A 622 28.60 -16.46 -23.06
C GLY A 622 28.00 -17.86 -23.12
N GLU A 623 28.27 -18.62 -22.07
CA GLU A 623 27.83 -20.00 -21.93
C GLU A 623 26.33 -20.08 -21.58
N ILE A 624 25.59 -20.83 -22.39
CA ILE A 624 24.20 -21.20 -22.10
C ILE A 624 24.20 -22.67 -21.69
N LEU A 625 23.75 -22.95 -20.48
CA LEU A 625 23.62 -24.32 -19.98
C LEU A 625 22.21 -24.83 -20.24
N GLU A 626 22.09 -25.77 -21.16
CA GLU A 626 20.84 -26.48 -21.41
C GLU A 626 20.67 -27.59 -20.35
N SER A 627 19.85 -27.31 -19.33
CA SER A 627 19.77 -28.16 -18.13
C SER A 627 18.36 -28.67 -17.80
N GLY A 628 17.33 -28.15 -18.45
CA GLY A 628 15.99 -28.05 -17.82
C GLY A 628 15.98 -26.94 -16.77
N TYR A 629 14.84 -26.69 -16.12
CA TYR A 629 14.81 -25.72 -15.03
C TYR A 629 14.90 -26.39 -13.64
N PRO A 630 15.80 -25.94 -12.75
CA PRO A 630 15.87 -26.44 -11.38
C PRO A 630 14.52 -26.43 -10.62
N ARG A 631 13.68 -25.40 -10.85
CA ARG A 631 12.35 -25.31 -10.22
C ARG A 631 11.42 -26.47 -10.58
N ASN A 632 11.64 -27.10 -11.73
CA ASN A 632 10.82 -28.17 -12.26
C ASN A 632 11.20 -29.55 -11.69
N ASP A 633 12.32 -29.66 -10.97
CA ASP A 633 12.72 -30.94 -10.35
C ASP A 633 11.66 -31.48 -9.38
N LEU A 634 10.89 -30.58 -8.74
CA LEU A 634 9.76 -30.95 -7.87
C LEU A 634 8.65 -31.68 -8.63
N LEU A 635 8.37 -31.27 -9.87
CA LEU A 635 7.29 -31.82 -10.70
C LEU A 635 7.66 -33.17 -11.30
N ALA A 636 8.94 -33.37 -11.62
CA ALA A 636 9.44 -34.59 -12.23
C ALA A 636 9.57 -35.78 -11.26
N ARG A 637 9.72 -35.52 -9.95
CA ARG A 637 10.01 -36.55 -8.92
C ARG A 637 8.78 -37.22 -8.31
N SER A 638 7.57 -37.01 -8.84
CA SER A 638 6.31 -37.53 -8.27
C SER A 638 6.15 -37.22 -6.77
N ALA A 639 6.44 -35.97 -6.36
CA ALA A 639 6.35 -35.56 -4.97
C ALA A 639 4.91 -35.59 -4.42
N ASP A 640 4.76 -35.80 -3.11
CA ASP A 640 3.45 -35.80 -2.45
C ASP A 640 2.84 -34.39 -2.39
N ALA A 641 1.69 -34.24 -3.06
CA ALA A 641 0.92 -32.99 -3.09
C ALA A 641 0.05 -32.77 -1.84
N SER A 642 -0.12 -33.77 -0.97
CA SER A 642 -1.08 -33.76 0.13
C SER A 642 -0.85 -32.59 1.11
N ALA A 643 0.41 -32.27 1.40
CA ALA A 643 0.78 -31.16 2.27
C ALA A 643 0.45 -29.79 1.67
N VAL A 644 0.55 -29.64 0.35
CA VAL A 644 0.15 -28.40 -0.34
C VAL A 644 -1.38 -28.26 -0.32
N ARG A 645 -2.11 -29.34 -0.64
CA ARG A 645 -3.58 -29.36 -0.63
C ARG A 645 -4.17 -29.01 0.73
N ARG A 646 -3.61 -29.58 1.81
CA ARG A 646 -4.00 -29.25 3.19
C ARG A 646 -3.73 -27.79 3.54
N ARG A 647 -2.56 -27.24 3.16
CA ARG A 647 -2.23 -25.82 3.40
C ARG A 647 -3.20 -24.86 2.68
N LEU A 648 -3.62 -25.23 1.48
CA LEU A 648 -4.62 -24.48 0.69
C LEU A 648 -6.05 -24.62 1.23
N GLY A 649 -6.29 -25.48 2.23
CA GLY A 649 -7.62 -25.72 2.79
C GLY A 649 -8.58 -26.41 1.82
N VAL A 650 -8.06 -27.16 0.83
CA VAL A 650 -8.90 -27.86 -0.14
C VAL A 650 -9.55 -29.07 0.53
N PRO A 651 -10.90 -29.20 0.51
CA PRO A 651 -11.60 -30.36 1.06
C PRO A 651 -11.15 -31.67 0.41
N ASP A 652 -11.12 -32.74 1.21
CA ASP A 652 -10.79 -34.08 0.73
C ASP A 652 -11.73 -34.52 -0.41
N GLY A 653 -11.16 -35.21 -1.40
CA GLY A 653 -11.89 -35.69 -2.58
C GLY A 653 -12.15 -34.63 -3.66
N LYS A 654 -11.99 -33.32 -3.38
CA LYS A 654 -12.16 -32.29 -4.41
C LYS A 654 -10.96 -32.23 -5.36
N ARG A 655 -11.26 -32.02 -6.65
CA ARG A 655 -10.30 -31.76 -7.70
C ARG A 655 -9.90 -30.28 -7.74
N ILE A 656 -8.65 -30.00 -8.05
CA ILE A 656 -8.10 -28.66 -8.11
C ILE A 656 -7.96 -28.23 -9.58
N VAL A 657 -8.69 -27.18 -9.95
CA VAL A 657 -8.47 -26.44 -11.19
C VAL A 657 -7.60 -25.24 -10.87
N LEU A 658 -6.37 -25.19 -11.41
CA LEU A 658 -5.53 -24.01 -11.32
C LEU A 658 -5.75 -23.15 -12.57
N TYR A 659 -6.33 -21.97 -12.40
CA TYR A 659 -6.47 -20.98 -13.46
C TYR A 659 -5.40 -19.90 -13.34
N ALA A 660 -4.48 -19.82 -14.31
CA ALA A 660 -3.35 -18.91 -14.33
C ALA A 660 -3.31 -18.05 -15.61
N PRO A 661 -4.20 -17.06 -15.76
CA PRO A 661 -4.24 -16.21 -16.95
C PRO A 661 -3.06 -15.24 -17.01
N THR A 662 -2.61 -14.90 -18.22
CA THR A 662 -1.62 -13.83 -18.42
C THR A 662 -2.26 -12.45 -18.30
N TRP A 663 -1.46 -11.44 -17.94
CA TRP A 663 -1.90 -10.04 -17.98
C TRP A 663 -1.82 -9.51 -19.42
N ARG A 664 -2.55 -8.43 -19.69
CA ARG A 664 -2.60 -7.77 -21.00
C ARG A 664 -2.02 -6.37 -20.91
N GLU A 665 -1.07 -6.06 -21.78
CA GLU A 665 -0.32 -4.80 -21.79
C GLU A 665 -1.19 -3.55 -22.04
N ASP A 666 -2.30 -3.72 -22.73
CA ASP A 666 -3.28 -2.70 -23.07
C ASP A 666 -4.38 -2.52 -22.00
N GLN A 667 -4.41 -3.36 -20.97
CA GLN A 667 -5.39 -3.32 -19.87
C GLN A 667 -4.85 -2.62 -18.61
N GLN A 668 -4.07 -1.56 -18.78
CA GLN A 668 -3.58 -0.77 -17.66
C GLN A 668 -4.76 -0.12 -16.92
N ARG A 669 -4.73 -0.16 -15.58
CA ARG A 669 -5.76 0.50 -14.77
C ARG A 669 -5.68 2.02 -14.98
N ALA A 670 -6.82 2.70 -14.87
CA ALA A 670 -6.92 4.14 -15.14
C ALA A 670 -6.04 5.01 -14.22
N ASN A 671 -5.69 4.50 -13.04
CA ASN A 671 -4.77 5.15 -12.10
C ASN A 671 -3.28 4.88 -12.40
N GLY A 672 -2.97 4.07 -13.42
CA GLY A 672 -1.60 3.67 -13.78
C GLY A 672 -1.01 2.55 -12.92
N ASP A 673 -1.66 2.17 -11.81
CA ASP A 673 -1.16 1.21 -10.84
C ASP A 673 -1.55 -0.23 -11.19
N GLY A 674 -0.74 -0.84 -12.07
CA GLY A 674 -0.90 -2.22 -12.50
C GLY A 674 -2.02 -2.41 -13.52
N TYR A 675 -2.42 -3.67 -13.70
CA TYR A 675 -3.30 -4.10 -14.79
C TYR A 675 -4.58 -4.73 -14.26
N ARG A 676 -5.62 -4.72 -15.10
CA ARG A 676 -6.89 -5.39 -14.79
C ARG A 676 -6.72 -6.92 -14.85
N LEU A 677 -7.49 -7.64 -14.05
CA LEU A 677 -7.62 -9.09 -14.15
C LEU A 677 -8.43 -9.45 -15.39
N GLY A 678 -9.50 -8.70 -15.66
CA GLY A 678 -10.33 -8.90 -16.85
C GLY A 678 -10.91 -10.32 -16.93
N LEU A 679 -11.32 -10.89 -15.79
CA LEU A 679 -11.75 -12.28 -15.68
C LEU A 679 -12.91 -12.58 -16.64
N ARG A 680 -12.66 -13.41 -17.66
CA ARG A 680 -13.67 -13.81 -18.66
C ARG A 680 -14.43 -15.09 -18.30
N LEU A 681 -13.98 -15.80 -17.26
CA LEU A 681 -14.66 -16.98 -16.75
C LEU A 681 -15.88 -16.55 -15.94
N ASP A 682 -17.06 -17.04 -16.31
CA ASP A 682 -18.28 -16.89 -15.52
C ASP A 682 -18.16 -17.77 -14.25
N LEU A 683 -17.79 -17.12 -13.15
CA LEU A 683 -17.64 -17.78 -11.85
C LEU A 683 -18.96 -18.35 -11.31
N ALA A 684 -20.11 -17.79 -11.68
CA ALA A 684 -21.40 -18.30 -11.23
C ALA A 684 -21.74 -19.60 -11.97
N ALA A 685 -21.62 -19.61 -13.31
CA ALA A 685 -21.82 -20.81 -14.11
C ALA A 685 -20.82 -21.92 -13.74
N ALA A 686 -19.54 -21.58 -13.58
CA ALA A 686 -18.50 -22.52 -13.16
C ALA A 686 -18.79 -23.13 -11.78
N ARG A 687 -19.26 -22.33 -10.81
CA ARG A 687 -19.64 -22.84 -9.49
C ARG A 687 -20.81 -23.81 -9.56
N THR A 688 -21.85 -23.47 -10.33
CA THR A 688 -23.02 -24.35 -10.52
C THR A 688 -22.62 -25.68 -11.14
N ALA A 689 -21.76 -25.67 -12.15
CA ALA A 689 -21.36 -26.88 -12.87
C ALA A 689 -20.30 -27.73 -12.14
N LEU A 690 -19.37 -27.10 -11.43
CA LEU A 690 -18.16 -27.77 -10.92
C LEU A 690 -18.04 -27.76 -9.39
N GLY A 691 -18.80 -26.91 -8.69
CA GLY A 691 -18.59 -26.60 -7.28
C GLY A 691 -18.85 -27.75 -6.31
N ALA A 692 -19.53 -28.82 -6.73
CA ALA A 692 -19.67 -30.04 -5.94
C ALA A 692 -18.32 -30.78 -5.81
N ASP A 693 -17.59 -30.94 -6.92
CA ASP A 693 -16.41 -31.80 -6.99
C ASP A 693 -15.08 -31.05 -7.15
N HIS A 694 -15.12 -29.74 -7.43
CA HIS A 694 -13.92 -28.94 -7.72
C HIS A 694 -13.74 -27.77 -6.76
N VAL A 695 -12.50 -27.30 -6.71
CA VAL A 695 -12.10 -25.98 -6.22
C VAL A 695 -11.32 -25.28 -7.34
N LEU A 696 -11.60 -24.00 -7.55
CA LEU A 696 -10.92 -23.15 -8.51
C LEU A 696 -9.88 -22.29 -7.79
N LEU A 697 -8.60 -22.60 -7.99
CA LEU A 697 -7.49 -21.74 -7.59
C LEU A 697 -7.22 -20.74 -8.71
N VAL A 698 -7.36 -19.45 -8.45
CA VAL A 698 -7.01 -18.42 -9.42
C VAL A 698 -5.67 -17.81 -9.03
N ARG A 699 -4.71 -17.85 -9.95
CA ARG A 699 -3.39 -17.22 -9.80
C ARG A 699 -3.25 -16.08 -10.80
N PRO A 700 -3.71 -14.85 -10.46
CA PRO A 700 -3.45 -13.68 -11.28
C PRO A 700 -1.94 -13.47 -11.48
N HIS A 701 -1.56 -12.90 -12.62
CA HIS A 701 -0.18 -12.48 -12.83
C HIS A 701 0.21 -11.40 -11.80
N ALA A 702 1.48 -11.34 -11.37
CA ALA A 702 1.98 -10.38 -10.38
C ALA A 702 1.95 -8.88 -10.80
N HIS A 703 1.42 -8.59 -11.98
CA HIS A 703 1.16 -7.23 -12.50
C HIS A 703 -0.34 -6.88 -12.46
N VAL A 704 -1.20 -7.87 -12.27
CA VAL A 704 -2.62 -7.66 -12.02
C VAL A 704 -2.77 -7.08 -10.62
N ALA A 705 -3.58 -6.04 -10.56
CA ALA A 705 -3.81 -5.20 -9.41
C ALA A 705 -5.31 -5.10 -9.08
N GLU A 706 -6.13 -5.92 -9.71
CA GLU A 706 -7.56 -5.98 -9.51
C GLU A 706 -7.89 -7.12 -8.53
N PRO A 707 -8.67 -6.87 -7.47
CA PRO A 707 -9.09 -7.93 -6.55
C PRO A 707 -9.89 -9.02 -7.27
N LEU A 708 -9.68 -10.27 -6.86
CA LEU A 708 -10.45 -11.40 -7.40
C LEU A 708 -11.90 -11.39 -6.86
N PRO A 709 -12.93 -11.35 -7.73
CA PRO A 709 -14.31 -11.47 -7.32
C PRO A 709 -14.59 -12.83 -6.67
N ARG A 710 -15.45 -12.86 -5.65
CA ARG A 710 -15.88 -14.08 -4.92
C ARG A 710 -14.76 -14.89 -4.25
N ALA A 711 -13.55 -14.34 -4.14
CA ALA A 711 -12.45 -14.99 -3.43
C ALA A 711 -12.85 -15.36 -1.99
N GLY A 712 -12.60 -16.60 -1.60
CA GLY A 712 -12.89 -17.14 -0.27
C GLY A 712 -14.32 -17.69 -0.08
N ASP A 713 -15.11 -17.85 -1.14
CA ASP A 713 -16.50 -18.36 -1.07
C ASP A 713 -16.64 -19.89 -0.99
N GLY A 714 -15.52 -20.60 -0.77
CA GLY A 714 -15.41 -22.05 -0.71
C GLY A 714 -15.21 -22.74 -2.06
N PHE A 715 -15.51 -22.08 -3.18
CA PHE A 715 -15.24 -22.57 -4.53
C PHE A 715 -14.04 -21.86 -5.16
N VAL A 716 -13.95 -20.53 -5.01
CA VAL A 716 -12.87 -19.71 -5.57
C VAL A 716 -11.85 -19.35 -4.51
N LEU A 717 -10.60 -19.73 -4.72
CA LEU A 717 -9.46 -19.35 -3.87
C LEU A 717 -8.48 -18.46 -4.64
N ASP A 718 -8.19 -17.28 -4.10
CA ASP A 718 -7.11 -16.41 -4.61
C ASP A 718 -5.76 -16.92 -4.12
N VAL A 719 -4.92 -17.36 -5.06
CA VAL A 719 -3.56 -17.85 -4.80
C VAL A 719 -2.50 -16.99 -5.47
N GLY A 720 -2.81 -15.73 -5.80
CA GLY A 720 -1.89 -14.78 -6.43
C GLY A 720 -0.63 -14.52 -5.61
N ASP A 721 -0.75 -14.49 -4.28
CA ASP A 721 0.35 -14.28 -3.33
C ASP A 721 1.02 -15.60 -2.86
N TYR A 722 0.62 -16.77 -3.38
CA TYR A 722 1.24 -18.05 -2.98
C TYR A 722 2.71 -18.08 -3.42
N PRO A 723 3.70 -18.27 -2.51
CA PRO A 723 5.10 -17.97 -2.82
C PRO A 723 5.67 -18.76 -4.00
N ASP A 724 5.49 -20.08 -4.00
CA ASP A 724 6.03 -20.95 -5.05
C ASP A 724 4.92 -21.55 -5.92
N VAL A 725 4.96 -21.22 -7.21
CA VAL A 725 3.99 -21.75 -8.18
C VAL A 725 4.17 -23.24 -8.42
N GLN A 726 5.37 -23.79 -8.25
CA GLN A 726 5.64 -25.21 -8.48
C GLN A 726 4.85 -26.10 -7.51
N GLU A 727 4.61 -25.63 -6.29
CA GLU A 727 3.75 -26.32 -5.32
C GLU A 727 2.29 -26.33 -5.78
N LEU A 728 1.79 -25.23 -6.35
CA LEU A 728 0.44 -25.18 -6.92
C LEU A 728 0.30 -26.10 -8.14
N LEU A 729 1.31 -26.13 -9.02
CA LEU A 729 1.33 -27.03 -10.17
C LEU A 729 1.36 -28.50 -9.73
N LEU A 730 2.13 -28.82 -8.69
CA LEU A 730 2.15 -30.15 -8.09
C LEU A 730 0.78 -30.53 -7.51
N ALA A 731 0.06 -29.59 -6.91
CA ALA A 731 -1.24 -29.82 -6.31
C ALA A 731 -2.39 -29.91 -7.31
N ALA A 732 -2.32 -29.19 -8.44
CA ALA A 732 -3.41 -29.07 -9.39
C ALA A 732 -3.67 -30.34 -10.22
N ASP A 733 -4.94 -30.67 -10.41
CA ASP A 733 -5.37 -31.79 -11.27
C ASP A 733 -5.47 -31.37 -12.74
N VAL A 734 -5.81 -30.11 -12.99
CA VAL A 734 -5.93 -29.51 -14.32
C VAL A 734 -5.39 -28.07 -14.28
N LEU A 735 -4.63 -27.70 -15.31
CA LEU A 735 -4.22 -26.31 -15.54
C LEU A 735 -5.15 -25.68 -16.58
N VAL A 736 -5.75 -24.55 -16.24
CA VAL A 736 -6.36 -23.61 -17.19
C VAL A 736 -5.41 -22.43 -17.34
N THR A 737 -5.02 -22.10 -18.57
CA THR A 737 -4.11 -21.00 -18.85
C THR A 737 -4.43 -20.41 -20.22
N ASP A 738 -3.75 -19.35 -20.63
CA ASP A 738 -3.79 -18.81 -21.99
C ASP A 738 -2.40 -18.90 -22.63
N TYR A 739 -1.70 -17.78 -22.80
CA TYR A 739 -0.39 -17.65 -23.43
C TYR A 739 0.73 -17.64 -22.39
N SER A 740 0.58 -18.36 -21.27
CA SER A 740 1.55 -18.36 -20.18
C SER A 740 2.65 -19.38 -20.40
N SER A 741 3.89 -19.04 -20.03
CA SER A 741 4.99 -20.01 -20.01
C SER A 741 4.80 -21.12 -18.97
N ILE A 742 3.84 -20.98 -18.05
CA ILE A 742 3.53 -21.99 -17.02
C ILE A 742 3.06 -23.32 -17.64
N MET A 743 2.55 -23.31 -18.87
CA MET A 743 2.13 -24.52 -19.58
C MET A 743 3.30 -25.49 -19.81
N PHE A 744 4.51 -24.95 -20.05
CA PHE A 744 5.71 -25.77 -20.25
C PHE A 744 6.11 -26.50 -18.97
N ASP A 745 6.02 -25.82 -17.82
CA ASP A 745 6.32 -26.42 -16.53
C ASP A 745 5.25 -27.46 -16.16
N PHE A 746 3.97 -27.16 -16.36
CA PHE A 746 2.88 -28.09 -16.02
C PHE A 746 2.86 -29.34 -16.91
N ALA A 747 3.32 -29.24 -18.17
CA ALA A 747 3.40 -30.38 -19.10
C ALA A 747 4.24 -31.55 -18.54
N ILE A 748 5.15 -31.27 -17.61
CA ILE A 748 5.99 -32.28 -16.95
C ILE A 748 5.12 -33.26 -16.14
N THR A 749 4.03 -32.77 -15.54
CA THR A 749 3.14 -33.57 -14.70
C THR A 749 2.37 -34.65 -15.47
N GLY A 750 2.22 -34.49 -16.79
CA GLY A 750 1.38 -35.36 -17.61
C GLY A 750 -0.13 -35.12 -17.45
N ARG A 751 -0.53 -34.09 -16.71
CA ARG A 751 -1.95 -33.77 -16.43
C ARG A 751 -2.56 -32.83 -17.49
N PRO A 752 -3.89 -32.81 -17.65
CA PRO A 752 -4.56 -32.02 -18.69
C PRO A 752 -4.30 -30.52 -18.58
N ILE A 753 -4.10 -29.87 -19.74
CA ILE A 753 -3.99 -28.42 -19.89
C ILE A 753 -5.13 -27.95 -20.80
N LEU A 754 -5.89 -26.94 -20.36
CA LEU A 754 -6.93 -26.30 -21.13
C LEU A 754 -6.53 -24.85 -21.40
N PHE A 755 -6.65 -24.40 -22.66
CA PHE A 755 -6.23 -23.07 -23.06
C PHE A 755 -7.43 -22.16 -23.26
N PHE A 756 -7.67 -21.22 -22.35
CA PHE A 756 -8.75 -20.25 -22.45
C PHE A 756 -8.29 -19.01 -23.21
N THR A 757 -8.45 -19.04 -24.53
CA THR A 757 -7.82 -18.14 -25.49
C THR A 757 -8.83 -17.22 -26.16
N TYR A 758 -9.65 -16.55 -25.35
CA TYR A 758 -10.74 -15.65 -25.80
C TYR A 758 -10.28 -14.46 -26.65
N ASP A 759 -8.98 -14.16 -26.68
CA ASP A 759 -8.37 -13.05 -27.40
C ASP A 759 -7.12 -13.44 -28.21
N LEU A 760 -7.07 -14.67 -28.73
CA LEU A 760 -5.89 -15.25 -29.40
C LEU A 760 -5.32 -14.37 -30.51
N GLU A 761 -6.16 -13.96 -31.45
CA GLU A 761 -5.76 -13.16 -32.61
C GLU A 761 -5.11 -11.84 -32.16
N HIS A 762 -5.78 -11.12 -31.26
CA HIS A 762 -5.27 -9.87 -30.69
C HIS A 762 -3.93 -10.08 -29.95
N TYR A 763 -3.83 -11.14 -29.14
CA TYR A 763 -2.62 -11.39 -28.36
C TYR A 763 -1.41 -11.74 -29.23
N ARG A 764 -1.61 -12.64 -30.20
CA ARG A 764 -0.58 -13.09 -31.13
C ARG A 764 -0.15 -11.95 -32.05
N ASP A 765 -1.10 -11.28 -32.69
CA ASP A 765 -0.82 -10.43 -33.84
C ASP A 765 -0.59 -8.96 -33.47
N ALA A 766 -1.16 -8.48 -32.37
CA ALA A 766 -1.04 -7.08 -31.95
C ALA A 766 -0.16 -6.86 -30.71
N LEU A 767 -0.15 -7.78 -29.74
CA LEU A 767 0.54 -7.56 -28.46
C LEU A 767 2.00 -8.03 -28.47
N ARG A 768 2.25 -9.33 -28.68
CA ARG A 768 3.55 -9.96 -28.36
C ARG A 768 4.20 -10.76 -29.48
N GLY A 769 3.41 -11.45 -30.33
CA GLY A 769 3.93 -12.46 -31.25
C GLY A 769 4.43 -13.72 -30.55
N PHE A 770 4.38 -14.86 -31.25
CA PHE A 770 4.85 -16.16 -30.77
C PHE A 770 6.10 -16.66 -31.52
N TYR A 771 6.83 -17.58 -30.88
CA TYR A 771 7.99 -18.25 -31.47
C TYR A 771 7.64 -19.52 -32.27
N PHE A 772 6.45 -20.08 -32.09
CA PHE A 772 5.96 -21.25 -32.80
C PHE A 772 4.46 -21.13 -33.05
N ASP A 773 3.94 -22.06 -33.86
CA ASP A 773 2.53 -22.16 -34.21
C ASP A 773 1.74 -22.75 -33.03
N PHE A 774 1.26 -21.86 -32.16
CA PHE A 774 0.59 -22.25 -30.92
C PHE A 774 -0.70 -23.05 -31.18
N GLU A 775 -1.47 -22.71 -32.22
CA GLU A 775 -2.71 -23.40 -32.55
C GLU A 775 -2.48 -24.86 -32.93
N ARG A 776 -1.40 -25.13 -33.66
CA ARG A 776 -1.04 -26.47 -34.10
C ARG A 776 -0.34 -27.29 -33.01
N GLU A 777 0.43 -26.65 -32.15
CA GLU A 777 1.36 -27.33 -31.23
C GLU A 777 0.86 -27.38 -29.78
N ALA A 778 -0.22 -26.71 -29.43
CA ALA A 778 -0.78 -26.72 -28.08
C ALA A 778 -1.06 -28.16 -27.58
N PRO A 779 -0.65 -28.53 -26.36
CA PRO A 779 -0.86 -29.85 -25.78
C PRO A 779 -2.29 -30.06 -25.24
N GLY A 780 -3.27 -29.27 -25.69
CA GLY A 780 -4.64 -29.26 -25.18
C GLY A 780 -5.55 -28.37 -26.01
N PRO A 781 -6.87 -28.39 -25.74
CA PRO A 781 -7.84 -27.61 -26.52
C PRO A 781 -7.68 -26.11 -26.31
N LEU A 782 -7.85 -25.35 -27.40
CA LEU A 782 -8.06 -23.91 -27.38
C LEU A 782 -9.56 -23.62 -27.29
N LEU A 783 -9.95 -22.81 -26.32
CA LEU A 783 -11.33 -22.57 -25.92
C LEU A 783 -11.58 -21.06 -25.97
N ALA A 784 -12.60 -20.64 -26.70
CA ALA A 784 -12.83 -19.22 -26.99
C ALA A 784 -13.72 -18.53 -25.93
N ASP A 785 -14.55 -19.29 -25.22
CA ASP A 785 -15.49 -18.73 -24.25
C ASP A 785 -15.60 -19.54 -22.95
N SER A 786 -16.32 -18.96 -21.99
CA SER A 786 -16.48 -19.53 -20.66
C SER A 786 -17.33 -20.80 -20.65
N ALA A 787 -18.28 -20.96 -21.56
CA ALA A 787 -19.14 -22.14 -21.61
C ALA A 787 -18.35 -23.35 -22.10
N GLU A 788 -17.59 -23.18 -23.19
CA GLU A 788 -16.67 -24.20 -23.72
C GLU A 788 -15.67 -24.67 -22.65
N LEU A 789 -15.12 -23.74 -21.87
CA LEU A 789 -14.19 -24.06 -20.78
C LEU A 789 -14.84 -24.88 -19.67
N VAL A 790 -16.04 -24.49 -19.23
CA VAL A 790 -16.76 -25.22 -18.18
C VAL A 790 -17.14 -26.62 -18.65
N ASP A 791 -17.57 -26.77 -19.92
CA ASP A 791 -17.88 -28.07 -20.51
C ASP A 791 -16.63 -28.95 -20.67
N ALA A 792 -15.51 -28.39 -21.10
CA ALA A 792 -14.24 -29.10 -21.16
C ALA A 792 -13.81 -29.61 -19.78
N LEU A 793 -13.90 -28.78 -18.74
CA LEU A 793 -13.60 -29.18 -17.36
C LEU A 793 -14.50 -30.31 -16.87
N ARG A 794 -15.80 -30.24 -17.16
CA ARG A 794 -16.75 -31.31 -16.84
C ARG A 794 -16.44 -32.61 -17.59
N SER A 795 -16.04 -32.54 -18.86
CA SER A 795 -15.70 -33.74 -19.63
C SER A 795 -14.51 -34.53 -19.06
N LEU A 796 -13.59 -33.86 -18.36
CA LEU A 796 -12.46 -34.50 -17.68
C LEU A 796 -12.88 -35.32 -16.44
N THR A 797 -14.12 -35.14 -15.95
CA THR A 797 -14.66 -35.97 -14.85
C THR A 797 -15.51 -37.12 -15.34
N THR A 798 -16.14 -36.99 -16.50
CA THR A 798 -17.12 -37.96 -17.02
C THR A 798 -16.58 -38.90 -18.10
N GLY A 799 -15.37 -38.71 -18.64
CA GLY A 799 -14.74 -39.63 -19.60
C GLY A 799 -13.26 -39.33 -19.93
N THR A 800 -12.58 -40.24 -20.66
CA THR A 800 -11.16 -40.08 -21.09
C THR A 800 -10.99 -39.41 -22.46
N THR A 801 -12.08 -39.17 -23.19
CA THR A 801 -12.08 -38.80 -24.61
C THR A 801 -11.27 -37.53 -24.92
N LEU A 802 -11.29 -36.54 -24.03
CA LEU A 802 -10.51 -35.30 -24.23
C LEU A 802 -9.00 -35.53 -24.03
N VAL A 803 -8.62 -36.31 -23.02
CA VAL A 803 -7.21 -36.63 -22.74
C VAL A 803 -6.64 -37.48 -23.88
N ASP A 804 -7.39 -38.49 -24.33
CA ASP A 804 -6.99 -39.39 -25.41
C ASP A 804 -6.81 -38.62 -26.74
N ARG A 805 -7.72 -37.67 -27.04
CA ARG A 805 -7.65 -36.82 -28.24
C ARG A 805 -6.35 -36.01 -28.32
N TYR A 806 -5.83 -35.52 -27.19
CA TYR A 806 -4.63 -34.67 -27.15
C TYR A 806 -3.35 -35.42 -26.74
N ALA A 807 -3.40 -36.72 -26.43
CA ALA A 807 -2.26 -37.50 -25.95
C ALA A 807 -1.04 -37.47 -26.88
N SER A 808 -1.25 -37.50 -28.21
CA SER A 808 -0.17 -37.43 -29.20
C SER A 808 0.49 -36.04 -29.22
N ALA A 809 -0.30 -34.96 -29.21
CA ALA A 809 0.20 -33.59 -29.14
C ALA A 809 0.97 -33.35 -27.84
N TYR A 810 0.43 -33.81 -26.71
CA TYR A 810 1.05 -33.70 -25.38
C TYR A 810 2.42 -34.39 -25.33
N ARG A 811 2.54 -35.61 -25.86
CA ARG A 811 3.84 -36.33 -25.91
C ARG A 811 4.88 -35.60 -26.75
N ARG A 812 4.48 -35.08 -27.93
CA ARG A 812 5.39 -34.26 -28.76
C ARG A 812 5.83 -33.00 -28.03
N PHE A 813 4.88 -32.29 -27.40
CA PHE A 813 5.17 -31.07 -26.66
C PHE A 813 6.20 -31.31 -25.54
N ARG A 814 6.03 -32.38 -24.75
CA ARG A 814 7.02 -32.78 -23.72
C ARG A 814 8.39 -33.13 -24.32
N ALA A 815 8.42 -33.89 -25.41
CA ALA A 815 9.67 -34.26 -26.06
C ALA A 815 10.45 -33.05 -26.57
N THR A 816 9.76 -32.01 -27.05
CA THR A 816 10.38 -30.77 -27.56
C THR A 816 10.80 -29.81 -26.45
N HIS A 817 9.98 -29.67 -25.40
CA HIS A 817 10.11 -28.57 -24.43
C HIS A 817 10.57 -28.99 -23.03
N CYS A 818 10.51 -30.27 -22.68
CA CYS A 818 10.74 -30.77 -21.33
C CYS A 818 11.71 -31.96 -21.28
N HIS A 819 12.55 -32.16 -22.31
CA HIS A 819 13.38 -33.37 -22.45
C HIS A 819 14.47 -33.51 -21.37
N LEU A 820 14.79 -32.43 -20.66
CA LEU A 820 15.76 -32.40 -19.56
C LEU A 820 15.13 -32.10 -18.19
N ASP A 821 13.80 -31.99 -18.08
CA ASP A 821 13.13 -31.87 -16.78
C ASP A 821 12.95 -33.27 -16.15
N ASP A 822 14.07 -33.95 -15.90
CA ASP A 822 14.19 -35.33 -15.40
C ASP A 822 14.33 -35.42 -13.87
N GLY A 823 14.14 -34.30 -13.16
CA GLY A 823 14.34 -34.23 -11.72
C GLY A 823 15.80 -34.01 -11.30
N ARG A 824 16.74 -33.77 -12.22
CA ARG A 824 18.16 -33.56 -11.93
C ARG A 824 18.71 -32.24 -12.47
N ALA A 825 17.85 -31.29 -12.84
CA ALA A 825 18.27 -30.00 -13.38
C ALA A 825 19.07 -29.19 -12.35
N ALA A 826 18.64 -29.17 -11.08
CA ALA A 826 19.36 -28.46 -10.02
C ALA A 826 20.78 -29.01 -9.82
N ALA A 827 20.96 -30.34 -9.91
CA ALA A 827 22.27 -30.97 -9.76
C ALA A 827 23.22 -30.55 -10.88
N ARG A 828 22.79 -30.64 -12.16
CA ARG A 828 23.56 -30.19 -13.32
C ARG A 828 23.99 -28.72 -13.21
N VAL A 829 23.07 -27.86 -12.77
CA VAL A 829 23.35 -26.44 -12.60
C VAL A 829 24.35 -26.19 -11.47
N VAL A 830 24.21 -26.88 -10.33
CA VAL A 830 25.13 -26.72 -9.19
C VAL A 830 26.53 -27.22 -9.53
N ASP A 831 26.66 -28.33 -10.25
CA ASP A 831 27.97 -28.83 -10.71
C ASP A 831 28.69 -27.73 -11.51
N ARG A 832 28.01 -27.20 -12.53
CA ARG A 832 28.60 -26.16 -13.39
C ARG A 832 28.85 -24.84 -12.65
N LEU A 833 27.95 -24.46 -11.74
CA LEU A 833 28.09 -23.24 -10.93
C LEU A 833 29.36 -23.30 -10.07
N LEU A 834 29.63 -24.45 -9.43
CA LEU A 834 30.80 -24.62 -8.57
C LEU A 834 32.10 -24.65 -9.39
N GLU A 835 32.12 -25.32 -10.54
CA GLU A 835 33.25 -25.32 -11.48
C GLU A 835 33.65 -23.90 -11.92
N LEU A 836 32.67 -23.05 -12.24
CA LEU A 836 32.93 -21.67 -12.67
C LEU A 836 33.49 -20.77 -11.55
N GLY A 837 33.25 -21.11 -10.29
CA GLY A 837 33.71 -20.32 -9.14
C GLY A 837 34.95 -20.87 -8.44
N GLY A 838 35.39 -22.07 -8.81
CA GLY A 838 36.55 -22.79 -8.29
C GLY A 838 37.89 -22.25 -8.76
#